data_AF-A0A7V6Q3K8-F1
#
_entry.id   AF-A0A7V6Q3K8-F1
#
_cell.length_a   1.000
_cell.length_b   1.000
_cell.length_c   1.000
_cell.angle_alpha   90.00
_cell.angle_beta   90.00
_cell.angle_gamma   90.00
#
_symmetry.space_group_name_H-M   'P 1'
#
loop_
_entity.id
_entity.type
_entity.pdbx_description
1 polymer ?
#
loop_
_entity_poly.entity_id
_entity_poly.type
_entity_poly.pdbx_seq_one_letter_code
_entity_poly.pdbx_strand_id
1 'polypeptide(L)'
;MQMAGNIYWWFSTHFCKAKDAIDKYEKENKNDLTSILKQKNITVVDIGAGPGTFCLALLDTLYQTQRTENKDIDFILVEPNELFHPIARKLITSFSEKISIKSNIEIIKGFFPEKTCLEQVLNVLKNKNVDFMIFSLCNLLNWLNVIQMIRSCREFIDEIINKINPYYSVILSVETNNIKLYFKLMFFYYIINKLTSDNYCLMPQRFNAIGWNFSGSRYYISELDDHSFDIFYYFAYTGIDSLISKISSPDTLKVAFYKARMALRREFPCDDVEIKLFEENLDDNIDFCSKEIKKGYQFCNKPVAYRAPKNDKDDRPKIMDNIYDAIVGASFLDIIGRKIDNNFLDICHGNRLNRKVKTEFTYEYFWYAWYFKFYRSALKYAKNKRFTHFMKLDIKSFYTNISQNLLFKKIYERLPNKNKKLICLVNSLIRRDFPELSKGKGLPQGPLTSGFLANLYLDDFDRYMVKLSDNGYRRYVDDMMIFTKEEQYLKNIKNQADNFLKKKLGLELKEDKTQCGKIEELESVANDKDMDSFDKHLKKILRSLYCLDRKTYDKYVEDPGKFLELYSHCLKELNIIINVNWLHRKLYYEHNRLKSIYHRVIGRYFSIKFPIPAEDNSDIERWKQDFISKNPKIMNEIEKLRKQLVTELECLYEQYGLLDKTQCDENTKKKIRAKYRFYTFRAGILHNPDVINIIKCLIDHPWLYNINVLRAYHELVSDMIIKLKQTKSNYLKYALIWALGEIKDSSAVNILQEILFDNNSSHILKLMCSQSLLKINCRYNIDYNRLLKEIDIQYKSGQSKILKNLILLLPDSIIEDVINKYDFNIFNEYDQRLLNAAISWVKENKGDFMKQLDILPEYFNPDDYPEIEAEPEVIPFS
;
A
#
# COMPACT_ATOMS: atom_id res chain seq x y z
N MET A 1 11.49 -41.04 26.42
CA MET A 1 12.98 -41.09 26.34
C MET A 1 13.52 -42.45 25.92
N GLN A 2 13.38 -43.55 26.68
CA GLN A 2 13.94 -44.87 26.29
C GLN A 2 13.47 -45.42 24.92
N MET A 3 12.18 -45.26 24.58
CA MET A 3 11.62 -45.78 23.32
C MET A 3 12.08 -44.96 22.09
N ALA A 4 12.26 -43.64 22.26
CA ALA A 4 12.91 -42.78 21.27
C ALA A 4 14.41 -43.10 21.18
N GLY A 5 15.06 -43.31 22.34
CA GLY A 5 16.40 -43.87 22.54
C GLY A 5 16.75 -45.00 21.58
N ASN A 6 15.87 -46.00 21.53
CA ASN A 6 16.10 -47.16 20.69
C ASN A 6 15.92 -46.83 19.20
N ILE A 7 14.95 -46.01 18.78
CA ILE A 7 14.80 -45.62 17.36
C ILE A 7 15.93 -44.69 16.91
N TYR A 8 16.41 -43.81 17.81
CA TYR A 8 17.59 -42.99 17.58
C TYR A 8 18.78 -43.87 17.19
N TRP A 9 18.90 -45.04 17.80
CA TRP A 9 20.00 -45.97 17.55
C TRP A 9 19.98 -46.58 16.14
N TRP A 10 18.80 -46.89 15.59
CA TRP A 10 18.67 -47.54 14.27
C TRP A 10 18.50 -46.55 13.10
N PHE A 11 18.03 -45.32 13.33
CA PHE A 11 17.74 -44.32 12.28
C PHE A 11 18.20 -42.88 12.63
N SER A 12 19.29 -42.72 13.39
CA SER A 12 19.83 -41.44 13.90
C SER A 12 19.96 -40.35 12.83
N THR A 13 20.53 -40.69 11.67
CA THR A 13 20.84 -39.72 10.62
C THR A 13 19.59 -39.07 10.04
N HIS A 14 18.51 -39.83 9.87
CA HIS A 14 17.28 -39.32 9.28
C HIS A 14 16.50 -38.44 10.27
N PHE A 15 16.45 -38.85 11.54
CA PHE A 15 15.88 -38.05 12.62
C PHE A 15 16.55 -36.68 12.76
N CYS A 16 17.89 -36.65 12.82
CA CYS A 16 18.63 -35.40 13.03
C CYS A 16 18.44 -34.42 11.86
N LYS A 17 18.34 -34.90 10.63
CA LYS A 17 18.04 -34.05 9.47
C LYS A 17 16.63 -33.46 9.51
N ALA A 18 15.63 -34.29 9.84
CA ALA A 18 14.26 -33.84 9.98
C ALA A 18 14.16 -32.73 11.04
N LYS A 19 14.84 -32.93 12.17
CA LYS A 19 14.95 -31.94 13.24
C LYS A 19 15.64 -30.65 12.79
N ASP A 20 16.80 -30.76 12.13
CA ASP A 20 17.53 -29.60 11.59
C ASP A 20 16.68 -28.81 10.56
N ALA A 21 15.87 -29.49 9.75
CA ALA A 21 14.93 -28.85 8.82
C ALA A 21 13.91 -27.98 9.54
N ILE A 22 13.28 -28.55 10.57
CA ILE A 22 12.27 -27.90 11.39
C ILE A 22 12.92 -26.71 12.12
N ASP A 23 14.05 -26.93 12.79
CA ASP A 23 14.74 -25.91 13.58
C ASP A 23 15.22 -24.74 12.73
N LYS A 24 15.78 -25.00 11.54
CA LYS A 24 16.21 -23.93 10.63
C LYS A 24 15.02 -23.19 10.04
N TYR A 25 13.97 -23.90 9.63
CA TYR A 25 12.75 -23.24 9.16
C TYR A 25 12.17 -22.33 10.25
N GLU A 26 12.04 -22.83 11.49
CA GLU A 26 11.57 -22.04 12.64
C GLU A 26 12.45 -20.83 12.95
N LYS A 27 13.78 -20.98 12.82
CA LYS A 27 14.71 -19.89 13.04
C LYS A 27 14.49 -18.74 12.07
N GLU A 28 14.15 -19.05 10.82
CA GLU A 28 13.84 -18.09 9.76
C GLU A 28 12.38 -17.59 9.83
N ASN A 29 11.49 -18.36 10.47
CA ASN A 29 10.04 -18.17 10.47
C ASN A 29 9.47 -18.12 11.90
N LYS A 30 9.87 -17.13 12.69
CA LYS A 30 9.44 -16.99 14.09
C LYS A 30 8.04 -16.38 14.27
N ASN A 31 7.48 -15.85 13.19
CA ASN A 31 6.19 -15.17 13.23
C ASN A 31 5.07 -16.18 13.51
N ASP A 32 3.99 -15.74 14.16
CA ASP A 32 2.80 -16.57 14.47
C ASP A 32 2.21 -17.26 13.24
N LEU A 33 2.52 -16.73 12.06
CA LEU A 33 2.05 -17.19 10.76
C LEU A 33 2.84 -18.32 10.14
N THR A 34 4.15 -18.26 10.27
CA THR A 34 5.05 -19.15 9.53
C THR A 34 5.72 -20.14 10.48
N SER A 35 5.70 -19.91 11.79
CA SER A 35 6.22 -20.85 12.78
C SER A 35 5.32 -22.09 12.90
N ILE A 36 5.81 -23.27 12.53
CA ILE A 36 5.26 -24.61 12.82
C ILE A 36 4.89 -24.71 14.30
N LEU A 37 5.76 -24.21 15.19
CA LEU A 37 5.59 -24.31 16.64
C LEU A 37 4.33 -23.59 17.13
N LYS A 38 3.86 -22.59 16.39
CA LYS A 38 2.68 -21.79 16.73
C LYS A 38 1.38 -22.29 16.06
N GLN A 39 1.46 -23.26 15.16
CA GLN A 39 0.29 -23.74 14.41
C GLN A 39 -0.55 -24.76 15.17
N LYS A 40 -1.87 -24.63 15.08
CA LYS A 40 -2.80 -25.53 15.77
C LYS A 40 -2.95 -26.87 15.04
N ASN A 41 -3.25 -26.81 13.74
CA ASN A 41 -3.45 -27.99 12.91
C ASN A 41 -2.23 -28.20 12.00
N ILE A 42 -1.48 -29.28 12.16
CA ILE A 42 -0.31 -29.57 11.32
C ILE A 42 -0.59 -30.83 10.54
N THR A 43 -0.43 -30.78 9.22
CA THR A 43 -0.51 -31.97 8.38
C THR A 43 0.88 -32.31 7.86
N VAL A 44 1.37 -33.50 8.20
CA VAL A 44 2.64 -34.03 7.71
C VAL A 44 2.35 -35.13 6.71
N VAL A 45 2.80 -34.95 5.48
CA VAL A 45 2.85 -36.00 4.46
C VAL A 45 4.29 -36.48 4.37
N ASP A 46 4.55 -37.64 4.97
CA ASP A 46 5.86 -38.25 5.06
C ASP A 46 5.95 -39.38 4.02
N ILE A 47 6.61 -39.11 2.90
CA ILE A 47 6.79 -40.06 1.81
C ILE A 47 8.12 -40.78 2.01
N GLY A 48 8.09 -42.12 1.95
CA GLY A 48 9.23 -42.96 2.36
C GLY A 48 9.44 -42.91 3.88
N ALA A 49 8.33 -42.87 4.61
CA ALA A 49 8.29 -42.65 6.04
C ALA A 49 9.07 -43.70 6.85
N GLY A 50 9.21 -44.93 6.33
CA GLY A 50 9.74 -46.07 7.09
C GLY A 50 9.02 -46.18 8.44
N PRO A 51 9.74 -46.20 9.58
CA PRO A 51 9.13 -46.25 10.91
C PRO A 51 8.57 -44.90 11.41
N GLY A 52 8.46 -43.87 10.56
CA GLY A 52 7.88 -42.56 10.89
C GLY A 52 8.86 -41.59 11.54
N THR A 53 10.13 -41.64 11.18
CA THR A 53 11.21 -40.89 11.85
C THR A 53 11.04 -39.37 11.75
N PHE A 54 10.58 -38.83 10.62
CA PHE A 54 10.32 -37.39 10.49
C PHE A 54 9.20 -36.96 11.44
N CYS A 55 8.13 -37.76 11.54
CA CYS A 55 7.02 -37.53 12.45
C CYS A 55 7.49 -37.48 13.91
N LEU A 56 8.37 -38.39 14.30
CA LEU A 56 8.98 -38.41 15.63
C LEU A 56 9.88 -37.18 15.88
N ALA A 57 10.60 -36.69 14.87
CA ALA A 57 11.40 -35.47 14.98
C ALA A 57 10.52 -34.24 15.24
N LEU A 58 9.40 -34.11 14.54
CA LEU A 58 8.43 -33.03 14.80
C LEU A 58 7.89 -33.10 16.24
N LEU A 59 7.48 -34.29 16.70
CA LEU A 59 6.98 -34.47 18.07
C LEU A 59 8.05 -34.14 19.12
N ASP A 60 9.31 -34.54 18.89
CA ASP A 60 10.44 -34.20 19.76
C ASP A 60 10.69 -32.68 19.78
N THR A 61 10.70 -32.00 18.63
CA THR A 61 10.88 -30.54 18.59
C THR A 61 9.74 -29.82 19.32
N LEU A 62 8.48 -30.23 19.12
CA LEU A 62 7.34 -29.66 19.83
C LEU A 62 7.42 -29.86 21.34
N TYR A 63 7.87 -31.04 21.78
CA TYR A 63 8.09 -31.34 23.18
C TYR A 63 9.22 -30.50 23.79
N GLN A 64 10.39 -30.46 23.14
CA GLN A 64 11.56 -29.72 23.64
C GLN A 64 11.33 -28.21 23.70
N THR A 65 10.51 -27.68 22.81
CA THR A 65 10.15 -26.25 22.78
C THR A 65 8.97 -25.90 23.68
N GLN A 66 8.40 -26.87 24.41
CA GLN A 66 7.22 -26.71 25.27
C GLN A 66 5.99 -26.19 24.50
N ARG A 67 5.80 -26.65 23.26
CA ARG A 67 4.71 -26.24 22.37
C ARG A 67 3.81 -27.41 22.04
N THR A 68 3.27 -28.09 23.05
CA THR A 68 2.42 -29.27 22.86
C THR A 68 0.93 -28.99 23.02
N GLU A 69 0.56 -27.90 23.70
CA GLU A 69 -0.83 -27.59 24.02
C GLU A 69 -1.70 -27.30 22.78
N ASN A 70 -2.93 -27.83 22.80
CA ASN A 70 -3.98 -27.58 21.80
C ASN A 70 -3.63 -27.93 20.34
N LYS A 71 -2.66 -28.83 20.09
CA LYS A 71 -2.28 -29.26 18.73
C LYS A 71 -3.04 -30.50 18.24
N ASP A 72 -3.45 -30.44 16.98
CA ASP A 72 -3.98 -31.58 16.21
C ASP A 72 -3.03 -31.84 15.03
N ILE A 73 -2.46 -33.04 14.95
CA ILE A 73 -1.48 -33.38 13.92
C ILE A 73 -1.99 -34.57 13.09
N ASP A 74 -2.17 -34.35 11.79
CA ASP A 74 -2.46 -35.41 10.83
C ASP A 74 -1.15 -35.90 10.21
N PHE A 75 -0.76 -37.14 10.53
CA PHE A 75 0.36 -37.84 9.92
C PHE A 75 -0.14 -38.75 8.78
N ILE A 76 0.30 -38.47 7.57
CA ILE A 76 0.01 -39.24 6.36
C ILE A 76 1.32 -39.87 5.91
N LEU A 77 1.48 -41.14 6.21
CA LEU A 77 2.69 -41.91 5.91
C LEU A 77 2.49 -42.63 4.57
N VAL A 78 3.36 -42.38 3.59
CA VAL A 78 3.41 -43.17 2.34
C VAL A 78 4.57 -44.14 2.44
N GLU A 79 4.24 -45.42 2.65
CA GLU A 79 5.23 -46.48 2.88
C GLU A 79 4.72 -47.81 2.28
N PRO A 80 5.36 -48.33 1.22
CA PRO A 80 4.97 -49.62 0.63
C PRO A 80 5.36 -50.81 1.50
N ASN A 81 6.39 -50.71 2.35
CA ASN A 81 6.82 -51.84 3.18
C ASN A 81 5.93 -51.98 4.42
N GLU A 82 5.08 -53.00 4.42
CA GLU A 82 4.11 -53.25 5.49
C GLU A 82 4.74 -53.54 6.86
N LEU A 83 6.01 -53.96 6.91
CA LEU A 83 6.71 -54.22 8.18
C LEU A 83 6.83 -52.96 9.04
N PHE A 84 6.92 -51.78 8.41
CA PHE A 84 7.07 -50.53 9.15
C PHE A 84 5.75 -49.96 9.67
N HIS A 85 4.60 -50.38 9.12
CA HIS A 85 3.29 -49.82 9.48
C HIS A 85 2.92 -49.98 10.96
N PRO A 86 2.99 -51.19 11.56
CA PRO A 86 2.68 -51.36 12.98
C PRO A 86 3.71 -50.67 13.88
N ILE A 87 4.97 -50.60 13.44
CA ILE A 87 6.06 -49.93 14.15
C ILE A 87 5.76 -48.43 14.20
N ALA A 88 5.60 -47.77 13.05
CA ALA A 88 5.32 -46.34 12.96
C ALA A 88 4.09 -45.95 13.78
N ARG A 89 2.99 -46.70 13.66
CA ARG A 89 1.76 -46.45 14.41
C ARG A 89 2.01 -46.50 15.93
N LYS A 90 2.66 -47.56 16.41
CA LYS A 90 2.94 -47.72 17.85
C LYS A 90 3.85 -46.61 18.38
N LEU A 91 4.87 -46.23 17.62
CA LEU A 91 5.85 -45.22 18.04
C LEU A 91 5.24 -43.83 18.10
N ILE A 92 4.57 -43.40 17.02
CA ILE A 92 3.95 -42.07 16.93
C ILE A 92 2.85 -41.96 17.99
N THR A 93 1.93 -42.92 18.08
CA THR A 93 0.85 -42.89 19.09
C THR A 93 1.40 -42.83 20.51
N SER A 94 2.36 -43.70 20.87
CA SER A 94 2.93 -43.71 22.22
C SER A 94 3.66 -42.40 22.57
N PHE A 95 4.32 -41.77 21.59
CA PHE A 95 4.98 -40.49 21.84
C PHE A 95 3.95 -39.35 21.95
N SER A 96 3.01 -39.26 21.03
CA SER A 96 1.93 -38.26 21.04
C SER A 96 1.12 -38.28 22.34
N GLU A 97 0.76 -39.47 22.84
CA GLU A 97 0.06 -39.63 24.14
C GLU A 97 0.90 -39.08 25.31
N LYS A 98 2.21 -39.39 25.34
CA LYS A 98 3.11 -38.93 26.41
C LYS A 98 3.27 -37.42 26.47
N ILE A 99 3.11 -36.75 25.33
CA ILE A 99 3.25 -35.29 25.23
C ILE A 99 1.90 -34.57 25.07
N SER A 100 0.79 -35.29 25.23
CA SER A 100 -0.58 -34.76 25.15
C SER A 100 -0.93 -34.06 23.82
N ILE A 101 -0.38 -34.55 22.71
CA ILE A 101 -0.73 -34.09 21.35
C ILE A 101 -1.75 -35.05 20.74
N LYS A 102 -2.82 -34.50 20.15
CA LYS A 102 -3.76 -35.30 19.36
C LYS A 102 -3.13 -35.60 18.00
N SER A 103 -2.96 -36.87 17.68
CA SER A 103 -2.37 -37.31 16.41
C SER A 103 -3.28 -38.28 15.67
N ASN A 104 -3.58 -38.02 14.40
CA ASN A 104 -4.27 -38.96 13.51
C ASN A 104 -3.25 -39.55 12.54
N ILE A 105 -3.24 -40.88 12.36
CA ILE A 105 -2.25 -41.56 11.52
C ILE A 105 -2.92 -42.35 10.41
N GLU A 106 -2.73 -41.90 9.17
CA GLU A 106 -3.13 -42.59 7.94
C GLU A 106 -1.90 -43.13 7.22
N ILE A 107 -1.98 -44.38 6.75
CA ILE A 107 -0.86 -45.04 6.07
C ILE A 107 -1.33 -45.46 4.68
N ILE A 108 -0.61 -45.01 3.66
CA ILE A 108 -0.86 -45.26 2.25
C ILE A 108 0.18 -46.27 1.76
N LYS A 109 -0.32 -47.44 1.35
CA LYS A 109 0.48 -48.60 0.92
C LYS A 109 0.83 -48.55 -0.56
N GLY A 110 1.33 -47.41 -1.03
CA GLY A 110 1.60 -47.17 -2.45
C GLY A 110 3.06 -46.80 -2.67
N PHE A 111 3.59 -47.13 -3.85
CA PHE A 111 4.86 -46.60 -4.31
C PHE A 111 4.64 -45.18 -4.84
N PHE A 112 5.38 -44.21 -4.32
CA PHE A 112 5.39 -42.87 -4.89
C PHE A 112 6.36 -42.82 -6.08
N PRO A 113 6.02 -42.18 -7.22
CA PRO A 113 4.88 -41.31 -7.50
C PRO A 113 3.79 -42.00 -8.35
N GLU A 114 3.48 -43.27 -8.10
CA GLU A 114 2.44 -43.94 -8.88
C GLU A 114 1.12 -43.17 -8.80
N LYS A 115 0.43 -43.01 -9.93
CA LYS A 115 -0.77 -42.17 -10.03
C LYS A 115 -1.84 -42.56 -9.00
N THR A 116 -2.00 -43.86 -8.77
CA THR A 116 -2.89 -44.43 -7.75
C THR A 116 -2.52 -43.98 -6.34
N CYS A 117 -1.23 -43.99 -5.99
CA CYS A 117 -0.72 -43.49 -4.71
C CYS A 117 -0.95 -41.98 -4.58
N LEU A 118 -0.71 -41.19 -5.64
CA LEU A 118 -0.97 -39.75 -5.65
C LEU A 118 -2.45 -39.45 -5.40
N GLU A 119 -3.34 -40.17 -6.08
CA GLU A 119 -4.80 -40.04 -5.92
C GLU A 119 -5.25 -40.38 -4.50
N GLN A 120 -4.66 -41.41 -3.87
CA GLN A 120 -4.92 -41.76 -2.47
C GLN A 120 -4.49 -40.64 -1.52
N VAL A 121 -3.25 -40.11 -1.66
CA VAL A 121 -2.76 -39.00 -0.85
C VAL A 121 -3.68 -37.78 -0.99
N LEU A 122 -4.05 -37.43 -2.22
CA LEU A 122 -4.95 -36.31 -2.48
C LEU A 122 -6.35 -36.51 -1.91
N ASN A 123 -6.89 -37.73 -1.94
CA ASN A 123 -8.20 -38.03 -1.37
C ASN A 123 -8.21 -37.95 0.15
N VAL A 124 -7.16 -38.41 0.81
CA VAL A 124 -6.97 -38.23 2.27
C VAL A 124 -6.95 -36.74 2.59
N LEU A 125 -6.12 -35.98 1.87
CA LEU A 125 -5.92 -34.56 2.13
C LEU A 125 -7.16 -33.69 1.91
N LYS A 126 -8.07 -34.06 0.98
CA LYS A 126 -9.33 -33.31 0.74
C LYS A 126 -10.22 -33.18 1.98
N ASN A 127 -10.13 -34.12 2.91
CA ASN A 127 -10.99 -34.18 4.09
C ASN A 127 -10.31 -33.65 5.36
N LYS A 128 -9.10 -33.11 5.25
CA LYS A 128 -8.32 -32.57 6.38
C LYS A 128 -8.44 -31.06 6.48
N ASN A 129 -8.41 -30.55 7.71
CA ASN A 129 -8.30 -29.12 7.95
C ASN A 129 -6.82 -28.74 8.03
N VAL A 130 -6.26 -28.26 6.92
CA VAL A 130 -4.81 -28.03 6.78
C VAL A 130 -4.49 -26.57 7.06
N ASP A 131 -4.12 -26.26 8.30
CA ASP A 131 -3.56 -24.95 8.63
C ASP A 131 -2.13 -24.86 8.08
N PHE A 132 -1.25 -25.78 8.51
CA PHE A 132 0.16 -25.81 8.11
C PHE A 132 0.52 -27.19 7.57
N MET A 133 1.34 -27.22 6.52
CA MET A 133 1.63 -28.45 5.80
C MET A 133 3.13 -28.71 5.71
N ILE A 134 3.53 -29.95 5.99
CA ILE A 134 4.90 -30.40 5.84
C ILE A 134 4.89 -31.59 4.89
N PHE A 135 5.57 -31.44 3.75
CA PHE A 135 5.95 -32.56 2.90
C PHE A 135 7.37 -32.96 3.22
N SER A 136 7.53 -34.18 3.71
CA SER A 136 8.84 -34.79 3.78
C SER A 136 8.94 -35.87 2.71
N LEU A 137 9.98 -35.78 1.88
CA LEU A 137 10.34 -36.74 0.84
C LEU A 137 11.57 -37.50 1.31
N CYS A 138 11.37 -38.27 2.37
CA CYS A 138 12.34 -39.14 3.02
C CYS A 138 12.62 -40.35 2.12
N ASN A 139 13.87 -40.73 1.88
CA ASN A 139 14.20 -41.90 1.04
C ASN A 139 13.62 -41.95 -0.40
N LEU A 140 12.94 -40.92 -0.88
CA LEU A 140 12.25 -40.91 -2.19
C LEU A 140 13.19 -41.23 -3.35
N LEU A 141 14.45 -40.81 -3.22
CA LEU A 141 15.49 -41.00 -4.22
C LEU A 141 15.98 -42.43 -4.35
N ASN A 142 15.65 -43.30 -3.40
CA ASN A 142 15.91 -44.73 -3.49
C ASN A 142 14.85 -45.44 -4.34
N TRP A 143 13.68 -44.83 -4.55
CA TRP A 143 12.54 -45.43 -5.26
C TRP A 143 12.45 -45.02 -6.73
N LEU A 144 13.24 -44.04 -7.20
CA LEU A 144 13.02 -43.40 -8.50
C LEU A 144 14.25 -43.31 -9.39
N ASN A 145 14.01 -43.49 -10.70
CA ASN A 145 14.89 -42.97 -11.74
C ASN A 145 14.63 -41.47 -11.95
N VAL A 146 15.70 -40.72 -12.19
CA VAL A 146 15.84 -39.27 -11.96
C VAL A 146 14.91 -38.39 -12.80
N ILE A 147 14.61 -38.79 -14.05
CA ILE A 147 13.80 -37.98 -14.98
C ILE A 147 12.31 -38.07 -14.64
N GLN A 148 11.86 -39.25 -14.23
CA GLN A 148 10.48 -39.50 -13.83
C GLN A 148 10.15 -38.75 -12.52
N MET A 149 11.13 -38.66 -11.61
CA MET A 149 11.01 -37.90 -10.36
C MET A 149 10.71 -36.41 -10.58
N ILE A 150 11.50 -35.70 -11.39
CA ILE A 150 11.33 -34.24 -11.54
C ILE A 150 9.95 -33.90 -12.10
N ARG A 151 9.47 -34.70 -13.06
CA ARG A 151 8.17 -34.50 -13.69
C ARG A 151 7.03 -34.82 -12.72
N SER A 152 7.07 -35.98 -12.07
CA SER A 152 5.99 -36.43 -11.19
C SER A 152 5.96 -35.71 -9.83
N CYS A 153 7.10 -35.36 -9.24
CA CYS A 153 7.14 -34.54 -8.02
C CYS A 153 6.64 -33.12 -8.28
N ARG A 154 6.97 -32.54 -9.44
CA ARG A 154 6.43 -31.24 -9.83
C ARG A 154 4.92 -31.32 -10.04
N GLU A 155 4.44 -32.29 -10.82
CA GLU A 155 3.01 -32.50 -11.05
C GLU A 155 2.27 -32.71 -9.71
N PHE A 156 2.84 -33.48 -8.78
CA PHE A 156 2.28 -33.72 -7.45
C PHE A 156 2.28 -32.48 -6.55
N ILE A 157 3.41 -31.78 -6.42
CA ILE A 157 3.50 -30.56 -5.59
C ILE A 157 2.60 -29.46 -6.16
N ASP A 158 2.58 -29.28 -7.47
CA ASP A 158 1.68 -28.34 -8.14
C ASP A 158 0.22 -28.74 -7.86
N GLU A 159 -0.13 -30.03 -7.97
CA GLU A 159 -1.49 -30.51 -7.74
C GLU A 159 -1.93 -30.38 -6.27
N ILE A 160 -1.04 -30.62 -5.30
CA ILE A 160 -1.27 -30.42 -3.87
C ILE A 160 -1.45 -28.95 -3.54
N ILE A 161 -0.51 -28.09 -3.97
CA ILE A 161 -0.57 -26.65 -3.72
C ILE A 161 -1.88 -26.12 -4.27
N ASN A 162 -2.30 -26.57 -5.45
CA ASN A 162 -3.52 -26.13 -6.12
C ASN A 162 -4.83 -26.74 -5.55
N LYS A 163 -4.80 -27.97 -5.02
CA LYS A 163 -6.02 -28.65 -4.53
C LYS A 163 -6.28 -28.45 -3.04
N ILE A 164 -5.24 -28.43 -2.20
CA ILE A 164 -5.38 -28.51 -0.74
C ILE A 164 -5.37 -27.13 -0.10
N ASN A 165 -4.70 -26.16 -0.73
CA ASN A 165 -4.77 -24.74 -0.36
C ASN A 165 -4.39 -24.48 1.11
N PRO A 166 -3.19 -24.92 1.54
CA PRO A 166 -2.76 -24.79 2.94
C PRO A 166 -2.84 -23.33 3.37
N TYR A 167 -3.28 -23.12 4.62
CA TYR A 167 -3.56 -21.79 5.14
C TYR A 167 -2.30 -20.96 5.38
N TYR A 168 -1.22 -21.57 5.84
CA TYR A 168 0.02 -20.89 6.24
C TYR A 168 1.17 -21.15 5.26
N SER A 169 1.95 -22.20 5.48
CA SER A 169 3.12 -22.52 4.67
C SER A 169 3.25 -24.01 4.40
N VAL A 170 3.98 -24.33 3.34
CA VAL A 170 4.40 -25.70 2.99
C VAL A 170 5.89 -25.82 3.21
N ILE A 171 6.32 -26.75 4.04
CA ILE A 171 7.74 -27.14 4.13
C ILE A 171 7.96 -28.34 3.23
N LEU A 172 8.89 -28.23 2.28
CA LEU A 172 9.31 -29.36 1.44
C LEU A 172 10.72 -29.77 1.83
N SER A 173 10.82 -30.89 2.55
CA SER A 173 12.05 -31.53 3.04
C SER A 173 12.45 -32.66 2.09
N VAL A 174 13.68 -32.66 1.54
CA VAL A 174 14.18 -33.69 0.61
C VAL A 174 15.59 -34.13 0.98
N GLU A 175 15.84 -35.44 0.95
CA GLU A 175 17.15 -36.02 1.28
C GLU A 175 17.68 -36.97 0.20
N THR A 176 19.02 -37.04 0.03
CA THR A 176 19.71 -38.02 -0.81
C THR A 176 21.05 -38.46 -0.23
N ASN A 177 21.55 -39.65 -0.57
CA ASN A 177 22.92 -40.08 -0.30
C ASN A 177 23.79 -40.08 -1.58
N ASN A 178 23.27 -39.61 -2.71
CA ASN A 178 23.94 -39.68 -4.01
C ASN A 178 24.32 -38.28 -4.52
N ILE A 179 25.62 -38.06 -4.72
CA ILE A 179 26.17 -36.76 -5.14
C ILE A 179 25.68 -36.30 -6.53
N LYS A 180 25.43 -37.23 -7.47
CA LYS A 180 24.87 -36.89 -8.79
C LYS A 180 23.40 -36.45 -8.68
N LEU A 181 22.68 -37.01 -7.72
CA LEU A 181 21.29 -36.64 -7.42
C LEU A 181 21.21 -35.30 -6.69
N TYR A 182 22.17 -34.97 -5.82
CA TYR A 182 22.28 -33.66 -5.16
C TYR A 182 22.31 -32.48 -6.14
N PHE A 183 23.16 -32.52 -7.17
CA PHE A 183 23.24 -31.45 -8.18
C PHE A 183 21.94 -31.30 -9.00
N LYS A 184 21.12 -32.36 -9.08
CA LYS A 184 19.83 -32.32 -9.76
C LYS A 184 18.70 -31.86 -8.84
N LEU A 185 18.79 -32.15 -7.53
CA LEU A 185 17.93 -31.53 -6.52
C LEU A 185 18.10 -30.01 -6.50
N MET A 186 19.35 -29.52 -6.54
CA MET A 186 19.65 -28.09 -6.72
C MET A 186 18.85 -27.45 -7.86
N PHE A 187 18.78 -28.14 -9.01
CA PHE A 187 18.04 -27.68 -10.19
C PHE A 187 16.51 -27.78 -10.01
N PHE A 188 16.02 -28.83 -9.36
CA PHE A 188 14.61 -28.98 -8.99
C PHE A 188 14.15 -27.85 -8.06
N TYR A 189 14.92 -27.52 -7.03
CA TYR A 189 14.65 -26.39 -6.14
C TYR A 189 14.70 -25.05 -6.87
N TYR A 190 15.66 -24.87 -7.79
CA TYR A 190 15.69 -23.69 -8.66
C TYR A 190 14.39 -23.55 -9.48
N ILE A 191 13.84 -24.65 -10.01
CA ILE A 191 12.56 -24.66 -10.73
C ILE A 191 11.40 -24.33 -9.80
N ILE A 192 11.30 -24.96 -8.62
CA ILE A 192 10.23 -24.69 -7.64
C ILE A 192 10.25 -23.21 -7.22
N ASN A 193 11.42 -22.64 -6.95
CA ASN A 193 11.58 -21.23 -6.62
C ASN A 193 11.15 -20.31 -7.78
N LYS A 194 11.45 -20.70 -9.03
CA LYS A 194 11.00 -19.95 -10.21
C LYS A 194 9.48 -20.01 -10.40
N LEU A 195 8.84 -21.11 -9.98
CA LEU A 195 7.38 -21.28 -10.05
C LEU A 195 6.66 -20.51 -8.93
N THR A 196 7.23 -20.44 -7.73
CA THR A 196 6.64 -19.72 -6.58
C THR A 196 6.92 -18.21 -6.59
N SER A 197 7.76 -17.73 -7.52
CA SER A 197 8.11 -16.32 -7.76
C SER A 197 8.86 -15.61 -6.62
N ASP A 198 9.33 -16.34 -5.60
CA ASP A 198 10.01 -15.76 -4.44
C ASP A 198 11.45 -16.33 -4.29
N ASN A 199 12.41 -15.42 -4.12
CA ASN A 199 13.86 -15.69 -4.08
C ASN A 199 14.36 -16.23 -2.73
N TYR A 200 13.58 -17.01 -1.99
CA TYR A 200 14.08 -17.65 -0.77
C TYR A 200 14.86 -18.91 -1.13
N CYS A 201 16.15 -18.73 -1.35
CA CYS A 201 17.08 -19.80 -1.65
C CYS A 201 17.67 -20.34 -0.34
N LEU A 202 17.27 -21.54 0.08
CA LEU A 202 18.12 -22.38 0.90
C LEU A 202 18.96 -23.21 -0.05
N MET A 203 20.24 -22.88 -0.18
CA MET A 203 21.16 -23.77 -0.86
C MET A 203 21.22 -25.10 -0.10
N PRO A 204 21.14 -26.25 -0.78
CA PRO A 204 21.16 -27.54 -0.11
C PRO A 204 22.48 -27.69 0.64
N GLN A 205 22.41 -27.91 1.94
CA GLN A 205 23.60 -27.99 2.78
C GLN A 205 24.10 -29.45 2.81
N ARG A 206 25.43 -29.64 2.78
CA ARG A 206 26.05 -30.94 3.03
C ARG A 206 25.85 -31.31 4.50
N PHE A 207 25.27 -32.47 4.76
CA PHE A 207 25.29 -33.07 6.08
C PHE A 207 26.41 -34.11 6.09
N ASN A 208 27.61 -33.70 6.50
CA ASN A 208 28.70 -34.64 6.73
C ASN A 208 28.37 -35.41 8.02
N ALA A 209 28.14 -36.71 7.93
CA ALA A 209 27.88 -37.56 9.09
C ALA A 209 29.14 -37.77 9.97
N ILE A 210 30.26 -37.13 9.64
CA ILE A 210 31.52 -37.28 10.35
C ILE A 210 31.87 -35.96 11.05
N GLY A 211 31.48 -35.90 12.33
CA GLY A 211 32.01 -34.97 13.32
C GLY A 211 31.67 -33.49 13.14
N TRP A 212 31.57 -32.79 14.27
CA TRP A 212 31.78 -31.33 14.41
C TRP A 212 30.62 -30.34 14.28
N ASN A 213 29.36 -30.71 14.03
CA ASN A 213 28.28 -29.69 13.96
C ASN A 213 27.15 -29.79 15.00
N PHE A 214 27.25 -30.65 16.02
CA PHE A 214 26.35 -30.60 17.18
C PHE A 214 27.13 -30.28 18.46
N SER A 215 27.25 -29.00 18.80
CA SER A 215 27.86 -28.54 20.06
C SER A 215 27.04 -28.87 21.32
N GLY A 216 25.99 -29.70 21.21
CA GLY A 216 25.09 -30.04 22.32
C GLY A 216 24.81 -31.53 22.55
N SER A 217 25.18 -32.44 21.63
CA SER A 217 24.89 -33.87 21.78
C SER A 217 26.11 -34.64 22.27
N ARG A 218 26.46 -34.50 23.55
CA ARG A 218 27.54 -35.29 24.20
C ARG A 218 27.30 -36.81 24.20
N TYR A 219 26.10 -37.26 23.84
CA TYR A 219 25.73 -38.67 23.89
C TYR A 219 26.29 -39.55 22.77
N TYR A 220 26.85 -38.97 21.69
CA TYR A 220 27.27 -39.73 20.50
C TYR A 220 28.79 -39.91 20.33
N ILE A 221 29.61 -39.28 21.18
CA ILE A 221 31.08 -39.29 21.00
C ILE A 221 31.75 -40.45 21.73
N SER A 222 31.13 -41.04 22.76
CA SER A 222 31.81 -42.00 23.64
C SER A 222 31.71 -43.47 23.25
N GLU A 223 30.97 -43.86 22.21
CA GLU A 223 30.72 -45.29 21.89
C GLU A 223 30.89 -45.67 20.39
N LEU A 224 31.45 -44.80 19.54
CA LEU A 224 31.52 -45.03 18.08
C LEU A 224 32.95 -44.92 17.51
N ASP A 225 33.95 -45.37 18.27
CA ASP A 225 35.37 -45.20 17.93
C ASP A 225 35.93 -46.15 16.84
N ASP A 226 35.13 -47.01 16.19
CA ASP A 226 35.73 -48.07 15.34
C ASP A 226 35.10 -48.35 13.96
N HIS A 227 34.22 -47.48 13.43
CA HIS A 227 33.68 -47.65 12.08
C HIS A 227 33.80 -46.40 11.20
N SER A 228 34.73 -46.46 10.24
CA SER A 228 34.85 -45.55 9.11
C SER A 228 33.62 -45.68 8.19
N PHE A 229 32.80 -44.62 8.07
CA PHE A 229 31.75 -44.56 7.06
C PHE A 229 31.93 -43.36 6.11
N ASP A 230 32.42 -43.64 4.90
CA ASP A 230 32.38 -42.76 3.73
C ASP A 230 30.94 -42.66 3.15
N ILE A 231 29.98 -42.14 3.92
CA ILE A 231 28.62 -41.92 3.42
C ILE A 231 28.21 -40.46 3.61
N PHE A 232 28.32 -39.69 2.52
CA PHE A 232 27.83 -38.31 2.47
C PHE A 232 26.32 -38.27 2.24
N TYR A 233 25.57 -37.81 3.23
CA TYR A 233 24.16 -37.51 3.08
C TYR A 233 23.94 -36.03 2.78
N TYR A 234 22.96 -35.75 1.92
CA TYR A 234 22.55 -34.43 1.50
C TYR A 234 21.11 -34.20 1.91
N PHE A 235 20.82 -33.00 2.39
CA PHE A 235 19.50 -32.61 2.85
C PHE A 235 19.20 -31.16 2.44
N ALA A 236 17.94 -30.89 2.11
CA ALA A 236 17.46 -29.56 1.78
C ALA A 236 16.01 -29.38 2.23
N TYR A 237 15.63 -28.17 2.59
CA TYR A 237 14.23 -27.81 2.77
C TYR A 237 13.90 -26.48 2.06
N THR A 238 12.63 -26.26 1.72
CA THR A 238 12.11 -24.95 1.29
C THR A 238 10.76 -24.68 1.93
N GLY A 239 10.48 -23.41 2.22
CA GLY A 239 9.20 -22.91 2.72
C GLY A 239 8.41 -22.21 1.63
N ILE A 240 7.13 -22.56 1.45
CA ILE A 240 6.22 -21.91 0.49
C ILE A 240 5.05 -21.31 1.25
N ASP A 241 4.95 -19.97 1.28
CA ASP A 241 3.85 -19.29 1.95
C ASP A 241 2.60 -19.16 1.06
N SER A 242 1.43 -19.33 1.67
CA SER A 242 0.13 -19.07 1.07
C SER A 242 -0.05 -17.58 0.74
N LEU A 243 -0.97 -17.24 -0.17
CA LEU A 243 -1.29 -15.83 -0.46
C LEU A 243 -1.85 -15.09 0.76
N ILE A 244 -2.66 -15.76 1.59
CA ILE A 244 -3.25 -15.12 2.77
C ILE A 244 -2.16 -14.86 3.84
N SER A 245 -1.18 -15.77 3.97
CA SER A 245 0.00 -15.58 4.82
C SER A 245 0.82 -14.37 4.36
N LYS A 246 1.08 -14.24 3.05
CA LYS A 246 1.80 -13.09 2.47
C LYS A 246 1.09 -11.76 2.69
N ILE A 247 -0.23 -11.69 2.44
CA ILE A 247 -1.02 -10.46 2.62
C ILE A 247 -1.14 -10.06 4.10
N SER A 248 -1.15 -11.04 5.00
CA SER A 248 -1.25 -10.81 6.46
C SER A 248 0.11 -10.71 7.17
N SER A 249 1.23 -10.81 6.46
CA SER A 249 2.56 -10.72 7.06
C SER A 249 2.80 -9.32 7.65
N PRO A 250 3.27 -9.19 8.90
CA PRO A 250 3.56 -7.89 9.52
C PRO A 250 4.48 -7.00 8.68
N ASP A 251 5.53 -7.55 8.07
CA ASP A 251 6.45 -6.77 7.22
C ASP A 251 5.75 -6.20 5.98
N THR A 252 4.88 -7.01 5.36
CA THR A 252 4.08 -6.58 4.22
C THR A 252 3.09 -5.50 4.63
N LEU A 253 2.43 -5.69 5.77
CA LEU A 253 1.45 -4.75 6.30
C LEU A 253 2.08 -3.42 6.74
N LYS A 254 3.31 -3.43 7.29
CA LYS A 254 4.06 -2.21 7.60
C LYS A 254 4.34 -1.38 6.34
N VAL A 255 4.80 -2.03 5.27
CA VAL A 255 4.96 -1.34 3.97
C VAL A 255 3.62 -0.85 3.43
N ALA A 256 2.55 -1.66 3.58
CA ALA A 256 1.20 -1.29 3.17
C ALA A 256 0.64 -0.11 3.97
N PHE A 257 0.98 0.05 5.26
CA PHE A 257 0.65 1.22 6.07
C PHE A 257 1.22 2.51 5.48
N TYR A 258 2.50 2.54 5.11
CA TYR A 258 3.06 3.75 4.52
C TYR A 258 2.38 4.10 3.18
N LYS A 259 2.01 3.09 2.38
CA LYS A 259 1.20 3.28 1.16
C LYS A 259 -0.20 3.81 1.44
N ALA A 260 -0.88 3.25 2.43
CA ALA A 260 -2.20 3.67 2.87
C ALA A 260 -2.19 5.11 3.38
N ARG A 261 -1.24 5.45 4.27
CA ARG A 261 -1.00 6.81 4.78
C ARG A 261 -0.85 7.82 3.65
N MET A 262 0.03 7.53 2.69
CA MET A 262 0.26 8.43 1.55
C MET A 262 -0.96 8.52 0.63
N ALA A 263 -1.67 7.42 0.38
CA ALA A 263 -2.87 7.43 -0.44
C ALA A 263 -4.01 8.25 0.19
N LEU A 264 -4.26 8.07 1.49
CA LEU A 264 -5.31 8.76 2.22
C LEU A 264 -5.05 10.27 2.32
N ARG A 265 -3.80 10.69 2.58
CA ARG A 265 -3.45 12.13 2.63
C ARG A 265 -3.52 12.83 1.28
N ARG A 266 -3.45 12.07 0.19
CA ARG A 266 -3.72 12.58 -1.16
C ARG A 266 -5.20 12.68 -1.46
N GLU A 267 -6.07 12.14 -0.62
CA GLU A 267 -7.50 12.38 -0.72
C GLU A 267 -7.91 13.59 0.09
N PHE A 268 -8.89 14.35 -0.41
CA PHE A 268 -9.44 15.50 0.30
C PHE A 268 -10.96 15.42 0.37
N PRO A 269 -11.57 15.54 1.57
CA PRO A 269 -10.93 15.69 2.88
C PRO A 269 -10.25 14.39 3.38
N CYS A 270 -9.31 14.55 4.33
CA CYS A 270 -8.57 13.46 4.98
C CYS A 270 -8.64 13.60 6.51
N ASP A 271 -8.72 12.46 7.20
CA ASP A 271 -8.61 12.32 8.65
C ASP A 271 -7.16 12.02 9.04
N ASP A 272 -6.34 13.07 9.13
CA ASP A 272 -4.91 12.99 9.49
C ASP A 272 -4.71 12.54 10.95
N VAL A 273 -5.69 12.82 11.83
CA VAL A 273 -5.67 12.36 13.22
C VAL A 273 -5.80 10.83 13.30
N GLU A 274 -6.64 10.19 12.46
CA GLU A 274 -6.72 8.73 12.37
C GLU A 274 -5.37 8.10 12.03
N ILE A 275 -4.70 8.67 11.04
CA ILE A 275 -3.41 8.19 10.54
C ILE A 275 -2.35 8.28 11.64
N LYS A 276 -2.26 9.43 12.32
CA LYS A 276 -1.31 9.64 13.41
C LYS A 276 -1.55 8.70 14.60
N LEU A 277 -2.79 8.58 15.07
CA LEU A 277 -3.15 7.65 16.15
C LEU A 277 -2.87 6.19 15.78
N PHE A 278 -3.03 5.81 14.51
CA PHE A 278 -2.66 4.48 14.04
C PHE A 278 -1.14 4.27 14.13
N GLU A 279 -0.35 5.27 13.73
CA GLU A 279 1.12 5.22 13.74
C GLU A 279 1.70 5.14 15.17
N GLU A 280 1.06 5.79 16.15
CA GLU A 280 1.47 5.73 17.57
C GLU A 280 1.48 4.30 18.13
N ASN A 281 0.55 3.45 17.67
CA ASN A 281 0.47 2.04 18.09
C ASN A 281 0.69 1.10 16.89
N LEU A 282 1.67 1.44 16.02
CA LEU A 282 1.84 0.80 14.71
C LEU A 282 1.92 -0.73 14.80
N ASP A 283 2.82 -1.28 15.63
CA ASP A 283 3.05 -2.73 15.69
C ASP A 283 1.79 -3.49 16.13
N ASP A 284 1.13 -3.04 17.20
CA ASP A 284 -0.09 -3.67 17.71
C ASP A 284 -1.25 -3.56 16.72
N ASN A 285 -1.37 -2.42 16.02
CA ASN A 285 -2.37 -2.23 14.98
C ASN A 285 -2.11 -3.15 13.77
N ILE A 286 -0.85 -3.33 13.39
CA ILE A 286 -0.44 -4.23 12.30
C ILE A 286 -0.73 -5.69 12.66
N ASP A 287 -0.47 -6.10 13.89
CA ASP A 287 -0.80 -7.44 14.37
C ASP A 287 -2.31 -7.69 14.39
N PHE A 288 -3.10 -6.67 14.73
CA PHE A 288 -4.55 -6.73 14.63
C PHE A 288 -5.00 -6.88 13.17
N CYS A 289 -4.53 -6.02 12.25
CA CYS A 289 -4.78 -6.14 10.81
C CYS A 289 -4.47 -7.56 10.29
N SER A 290 -3.33 -8.11 10.70
CA SER A 290 -2.90 -9.46 10.35
C SER A 290 -3.94 -10.50 10.76
N LYS A 291 -4.39 -10.48 12.02
CA LYS A 291 -5.40 -11.40 12.58
C LYS A 291 -6.75 -11.26 11.86
N GLU A 292 -7.17 -10.06 11.48
CA GLU A 292 -8.44 -9.84 10.79
C GLU A 292 -8.42 -10.31 9.33
N ILE A 293 -7.34 -10.07 8.58
CA ILE A 293 -7.11 -10.65 7.23
C ILE A 293 -7.26 -12.16 7.27
N LYS A 294 -6.64 -12.79 8.26
CA LYS A 294 -6.69 -14.23 8.51
C LYS A 294 -8.11 -14.75 8.75
N LYS A 295 -8.95 -14.00 9.46
CA LYS A 295 -10.36 -14.35 9.68
C LYS A 295 -11.24 -14.15 8.43
N GLY A 296 -10.72 -13.51 7.38
CA GLY A 296 -11.44 -13.14 6.17
C GLY A 296 -11.96 -11.72 6.28
N TYR A 297 -11.03 -10.75 6.29
CA TYR A 297 -11.29 -9.32 6.49
C TYR A 297 -12.52 -8.81 5.73
N GLN A 298 -13.31 -7.97 6.40
CA GLN A 298 -14.49 -7.34 5.84
C GLN A 298 -14.26 -5.85 5.72
N PHE A 299 -14.18 -5.36 4.47
CA PHE A 299 -14.10 -3.92 4.22
C PHE A 299 -15.35 -3.20 4.70
N CYS A 300 -15.20 -1.95 5.13
CA CYS A 300 -16.31 -1.15 5.62
C CYS A 300 -17.37 -0.96 4.54
N ASN A 301 -18.61 -1.34 4.88
CA ASN A 301 -19.80 -1.23 4.03
C ASN A 301 -20.56 0.09 4.19
N LYS A 302 -20.14 0.97 5.10
CA LYS A 302 -20.72 2.30 5.35
C LYS A 302 -19.64 3.36 5.48
N PRO A 303 -18.80 3.55 4.45
CA PRO A 303 -17.73 4.53 4.55
C PRO A 303 -18.28 5.95 4.43
N VAL A 304 -17.44 6.94 4.76
CA VAL A 304 -17.83 8.35 4.74
C VAL A 304 -17.85 8.86 3.30
N ALA A 305 -19.05 9.06 2.74
CA ALA A 305 -19.24 9.56 1.38
C ALA A 305 -19.34 11.09 1.34
N TYR A 306 -18.79 11.70 0.29
CA TYR A 306 -18.87 13.14 0.05
C TYR A 306 -18.84 13.44 -1.45
N ARG A 307 -19.16 14.69 -1.80
CA ARG A 307 -19.15 15.18 -3.18
C ARG A 307 -18.02 16.17 -3.41
N ALA A 308 -17.21 15.92 -4.43
CA ALA A 308 -16.12 16.80 -4.84
C ALA A 308 -16.47 17.48 -6.17
N PRO A 309 -16.33 18.81 -6.30
CA PRO A 309 -16.72 19.55 -7.48
C PRO A 309 -15.84 19.20 -8.68
N LYS A 310 -16.48 18.82 -9.79
CA LYS A 310 -15.82 18.57 -11.07
C LYS A 310 -15.72 19.85 -11.90
N ASN A 311 -16.80 20.61 -11.94
CA ASN A 311 -16.97 21.90 -12.60
C ASN A 311 -18.04 22.71 -11.83
N ASP A 312 -18.60 23.75 -12.46
CA ASP A 312 -19.64 24.61 -11.87
C ASP A 312 -21.01 23.93 -11.68
N LYS A 313 -21.24 22.77 -12.30
CA LYS A 313 -22.54 22.08 -12.37
C LYS A 313 -22.53 20.66 -11.82
N ASP A 314 -21.40 19.97 -11.96
CA ASP A 314 -21.25 18.54 -11.74
C ASP A 314 -20.32 18.30 -10.55
N ASP A 315 -20.74 17.38 -9.68
CA ASP A 315 -19.93 16.81 -8.61
C ASP A 315 -19.53 15.38 -8.91
N ARG A 316 -18.50 14.89 -8.22
CA ARG A 316 -18.11 13.48 -8.19
C ARG A 316 -18.41 12.86 -6.82
N PRO A 317 -19.09 11.70 -6.76
CA PRO A 317 -19.06 10.83 -5.60
C PRO A 317 -17.62 10.51 -5.22
N LYS A 318 -17.23 10.75 -3.98
CA LYS A 318 -15.98 10.24 -3.39
C LYS A 318 -16.24 9.66 -2.01
N ILE A 319 -15.29 8.87 -1.56
CA ILE A 319 -15.34 8.18 -0.28
C ILE A 319 -14.02 8.34 0.45
N MET A 320 -14.10 8.67 1.74
CA MET A 320 -12.98 8.64 2.66
C MET A 320 -12.94 7.26 3.32
N ASP A 321 -11.97 6.43 2.90
CA ASP A 321 -11.74 5.10 3.49
C ASP A 321 -11.12 5.23 4.89
N ASN A 322 -11.29 4.21 5.73
CA ASN A 322 -10.57 4.13 7.00
C ASN A 322 -9.15 3.59 6.79
N ILE A 323 -8.27 3.79 7.77
CA ILE A 323 -6.85 3.41 7.65
C ILE A 323 -6.67 1.89 7.50
N TYR A 324 -7.49 1.07 8.16
CA TYR A 324 -7.43 -0.39 8.08
C TYR A 324 -7.77 -0.89 6.66
N ASP A 325 -8.88 -0.44 6.08
CA ASP A 325 -9.30 -0.77 4.71
C ASP A 325 -8.21 -0.37 3.69
N ALA A 326 -7.62 0.81 3.87
CA ALA A 326 -6.52 1.26 3.04
C ALA A 326 -5.29 0.34 3.18
N ILE A 327 -4.90 -0.08 4.39
CA ILE A 327 -3.78 -1.01 4.61
C ILE A 327 -4.04 -2.36 3.95
N VAL A 328 -5.21 -2.94 4.19
CA VAL A 328 -5.58 -4.26 3.62
C VAL A 328 -5.64 -4.16 2.09
N GLY A 329 -6.20 -3.07 1.56
CA GLY A 329 -6.21 -2.78 0.13
C GLY A 329 -4.81 -2.66 -0.46
N ALA A 330 -3.90 -1.96 0.20
CA ALA A 330 -2.52 -1.80 -0.25
C ALA A 330 -1.76 -3.14 -0.22
N SER A 331 -1.95 -3.94 0.83
CA SER A 331 -1.37 -5.30 0.92
C SER A 331 -1.91 -6.22 -0.18
N PHE A 332 -3.22 -6.19 -0.45
CA PHE A 332 -3.83 -6.91 -1.56
C PHE A 332 -3.20 -6.53 -2.91
N LEU A 333 -3.03 -5.22 -3.19
CA LEU A 333 -2.40 -4.77 -4.43
C LEU A 333 -0.94 -5.21 -4.52
N ASP A 334 -0.22 -5.18 -3.41
CA ASP A 334 1.19 -5.52 -3.36
C ASP A 334 1.45 -7.00 -3.64
N ILE A 335 0.60 -7.90 -3.15
CA ILE A 335 0.79 -9.35 -3.31
C ILE A 335 0.07 -9.90 -4.54
N ILE A 336 -1.20 -9.52 -4.73
CA ILE A 336 -2.05 -10.04 -5.81
C ILE A 336 -2.11 -9.06 -6.97
N GLY A 337 -2.37 -7.78 -6.69
CA GLY A 337 -2.53 -6.76 -7.72
C GLY A 337 -1.33 -6.69 -8.65
N ARG A 338 -0.10 -6.67 -8.13
CA ARG A 338 1.13 -6.61 -8.94
C ARG A 338 1.31 -7.82 -9.86
N LYS A 339 0.97 -9.03 -9.38
CA LYS A 339 1.02 -10.24 -10.22
C LYS A 339 0.06 -10.12 -11.42
N ILE A 340 -1.10 -9.53 -11.19
CA ILE A 340 -2.09 -9.28 -12.25
C ILE A 340 -1.63 -8.13 -13.16
N ASP A 341 -1.16 -7.00 -12.59
CA ASP A 341 -0.73 -5.81 -13.32
C ASP A 341 0.45 -6.09 -14.26
N ASN A 342 1.37 -6.98 -13.86
CA ASN A 342 2.48 -7.43 -14.71
C ASN A 342 2.02 -8.12 -16.01
N ASN A 343 0.77 -8.58 -16.08
CA ASN A 343 0.19 -9.17 -17.28
C ASN A 343 -0.64 -8.17 -18.12
N PHE A 344 -0.82 -6.94 -17.65
CA PHE A 344 -1.44 -5.88 -18.45
C PHE A 344 -0.50 -5.46 -19.58
N LEU A 345 -1.12 -5.11 -20.71
CA LEU A 345 -0.39 -4.58 -21.86
C LEU A 345 0.24 -3.22 -21.53
N ASP A 346 1.43 -2.95 -22.06
CA ASP A 346 2.14 -1.67 -21.89
C ASP A 346 1.42 -0.45 -22.50
N ILE A 347 0.32 -0.69 -23.22
CA ILE A 347 -0.57 0.36 -23.75
C ILE A 347 -1.46 1.01 -22.68
N CYS A 348 -1.56 0.37 -21.50
CA CYS A 348 -2.29 0.87 -20.34
C CYS A 348 -1.35 1.69 -19.46
N HIS A 349 -1.60 3.00 -19.37
CA HIS A 349 -0.69 3.95 -18.72
C HIS A 349 -1.19 4.49 -17.37
N GLY A 350 -2.50 4.68 -17.20
CA GLY A 350 -3.09 5.16 -15.94
C GLY A 350 -3.19 4.02 -14.92
N ASN A 351 -3.15 4.33 -13.61
CA ASN A 351 -3.40 3.35 -12.53
C ASN A 351 -2.51 2.09 -12.56
N ARG A 352 -1.29 2.17 -13.10
CA ARG A 352 -0.32 1.05 -13.09
C ARG A 352 0.41 0.97 -11.76
N LEU A 353 0.45 -0.22 -11.16
CA LEU A 353 1.03 -0.43 -9.83
C LEU A 353 2.55 -0.26 -9.82
N ASN A 354 3.08 0.33 -8.75
CA ASN A 354 4.50 0.55 -8.60
C ASN A 354 5.28 -0.77 -8.61
N ARG A 355 6.23 -0.90 -9.55
CA ARG A 355 7.16 -2.05 -9.58
C ARG A 355 7.98 -2.18 -8.31
N LYS A 356 8.29 -1.06 -7.64
CA LYS A 356 8.98 -1.06 -6.35
C LYS A 356 8.00 -1.41 -5.24
N VAL A 357 8.38 -2.38 -4.41
CA VAL A 357 7.61 -2.76 -3.21
C VAL A 357 7.88 -1.81 -2.07
N LYS A 358 9.16 -1.54 -1.80
CA LYS A 358 9.64 -0.70 -0.70
C LYS A 358 9.52 0.80 -1.04
N THR A 359 8.29 1.28 -1.06
CA THR A 359 7.92 2.69 -1.29
C THR A 359 6.56 2.95 -0.67
N GLU A 360 6.24 4.20 -0.31
CA GLU A 360 4.87 4.60 0.10
C GLU A 360 3.95 4.93 -1.10
N PHE A 361 4.38 4.68 -2.33
CA PHE A 361 3.53 4.89 -3.50
C PHE A 361 3.04 3.59 -4.11
N THR A 362 1.72 3.42 -4.12
CA THR A 362 1.06 2.26 -4.71
C THR A 362 1.17 2.22 -6.24
N TYR A 363 1.27 3.35 -6.91
CA TYR A 363 1.23 3.47 -8.38
C TYR A 363 2.54 4.07 -8.96
N GLU A 364 2.99 3.63 -10.15
CA GLU A 364 4.26 4.05 -10.79
C GLU A 364 4.28 5.52 -11.24
N TYR A 365 3.11 6.03 -11.58
CA TYR A 365 2.97 7.28 -12.32
C TYR A 365 2.02 8.19 -11.57
N PHE A 366 2.59 9.21 -10.93
CA PHE A 366 1.86 10.27 -10.24
C PHE A 366 0.88 10.95 -11.19
N TRP A 367 -0.11 11.71 -10.74
CA TRP A 367 -1.29 11.93 -11.60
C TRP A 367 -1.24 13.17 -12.50
N TYR A 368 -0.56 14.24 -12.10
CA TYR A 368 -0.63 15.51 -12.84
C TYR A 368 0.24 15.55 -14.11
N ALA A 369 1.54 15.26 -13.99
CA ALA A 369 2.47 15.30 -15.14
C ALA A 369 2.25 14.17 -16.18
N TRP A 370 1.37 13.22 -15.88
CA TRP A 370 1.43 11.90 -16.50
C TRP A 370 0.30 11.62 -17.47
N TYR A 371 -0.86 12.29 -17.38
CA TYR A 371 -1.77 12.36 -18.54
C TYR A 371 -1.06 12.99 -19.74
N PHE A 372 -0.33 14.09 -19.53
CA PHE A 372 0.50 14.70 -20.59
C PHE A 372 1.64 13.77 -21.05
N LYS A 373 2.30 13.05 -20.13
CA LYS A 373 3.31 12.04 -20.51
C LYS A 373 2.71 10.91 -21.35
N PHE A 374 1.53 10.41 -20.96
CA PHE A 374 0.75 9.44 -21.73
C PHE A 374 0.45 9.98 -23.12
N TYR A 375 -0.12 11.18 -23.19
CA TYR A 375 -0.47 11.85 -24.44
C TYR A 375 0.74 11.99 -25.37
N ARG A 376 1.88 12.42 -24.84
CA ARG A 376 3.16 12.54 -25.59
C ARG A 376 3.71 11.19 -26.02
N SER A 377 3.63 10.18 -25.17
CA SER A 377 4.06 8.82 -25.49
C SER A 377 3.19 8.22 -26.61
N ALA A 378 1.87 8.41 -26.53
CA ALA A 378 0.91 8.01 -27.55
C ALA A 378 1.18 8.71 -28.88
N LEU A 379 1.36 10.04 -28.87
CA LEU A 379 1.77 10.83 -30.03
C LEU A 379 3.06 10.32 -30.67
N LYS A 380 4.12 10.16 -29.86
CA LYS A 380 5.42 9.68 -30.34
C LYS A 380 5.29 8.31 -30.99
N TYR A 381 4.53 7.41 -30.36
CA TYR A 381 4.27 6.09 -30.92
C TYR A 381 3.53 6.19 -32.26
N ALA A 382 2.50 7.04 -32.34
CA ALA A 382 1.70 7.18 -33.54
C ALA A 382 2.51 7.70 -34.73
N LYS A 383 3.38 8.68 -34.49
CA LYS A 383 4.36 9.17 -35.48
C LYS A 383 5.32 8.09 -35.95
N ASN A 384 5.91 7.34 -35.02
CA ASN A 384 6.85 6.27 -35.35
C ASN A 384 6.22 5.18 -36.22
N LYS A 385 4.92 4.91 -36.04
CA LYS A 385 4.15 3.95 -36.85
C LYS A 385 3.58 4.54 -38.13
N ARG A 386 3.80 5.83 -38.40
CA ARG A 386 3.25 6.56 -39.55
C ARG A 386 1.73 6.45 -39.63
N PHE A 387 1.06 6.48 -38.47
CA PHE A 387 -0.37 6.76 -38.44
C PHE A 387 -0.59 8.22 -38.86
N THR A 388 -1.78 8.53 -39.35
CA THR A 388 -2.13 9.85 -39.90
C THR A 388 -3.39 10.41 -39.24
N HIS A 389 -4.26 9.54 -38.73
CA HIS A 389 -5.53 9.91 -38.11
C HIS A 389 -5.60 9.40 -36.68
N PHE A 390 -6.38 10.09 -35.84
CA PHE A 390 -6.67 9.68 -34.48
C PHE A 390 -8.16 9.74 -34.16
N MET A 391 -8.56 8.98 -33.14
CA MET A 391 -9.83 9.12 -32.44
C MET A 391 -9.63 9.00 -30.93
N LYS A 392 -10.26 9.88 -30.17
CA LYS A 392 -10.39 9.77 -28.72
C LYS A 392 -11.79 9.28 -28.35
N LEU A 393 -11.83 8.32 -27.44
CA LEU A 393 -13.07 7.78 -26.88
C LEU A 393 -13.05 7.92 -25.36
N ASP A 394 -14.22 8.10 -24.76
CA ASP A 394 -14.44 8.19 -23.31
C ASP A 394 -15.57 7.23 -22.92
N ILE A 395 -15.52 6.64 -21.72
CA ILE A 395 -16.56 5.74 -21.23
C ILE A 395 -17.54 6.54 -20.35
N LYS A 396 -18.84 6.38 -20.60
CA LYS A 396 -19.88 7.08 -19.85
C LYS A 396 -19.93 6.58 -18.41
N SER A 397 -19.66 7.50 -17.46
CA SER A 397 -19.73 7.26 -16.01
C SER A 397 -19.04 5.96 -15.60
N PHE A 398 -17.80 5.76 -16.09
CA PHE A 398 -17.10 4.48 -16.01
C PHE A 398 -17.14 3.82 -14.63
N TYR A 399 -16.65 4.52 -13.60
CA TYR A 399 -16.58 3.98 -12.24
C TYR A 399 -17.95 3.57 -11.68
N THR A 400 -19.04 4.27 -12.00
CA THR A 400 -20.37 3.95 -11.45
C THR A 400 -21.06 2.80 -12.19
N ASN A 401 -20.60 2.47 -13.41
CA ASN A 401 -21.17 1.43 -14.26
C ASN A 401 -20.43 0.09 -14.25
N ILE A 402 -19.28 -0.02 -13.56
CA ILE A 402 -18.53 -1.29 -13.42
C ILE A 402 -19.41 -2.37 -12.77
N SER A 403 -19.56 -3.53 -13.40
CA SER A 403 -20.28 -4.66 -12.78
C SER A 403 -19.41 -5.32 -11.70
N GLN A 404 -19.83 -5.21 -10.44
CA GLN A 404 -19.10 -5.80 -9.31
C GLN A 404 -19.02 -7.33 -9.43
N ASN A 405 -20.08 -7.97 -9.95
CA ASN A 405 -20.10 -9.42 -10.19
C ASN A 405 -19.08 -9.85 -11.25
N LEU A 406 -18.99 -9.12 -12.37
CA LEU A 406 -18.03 -9.43 -13.42
C LEU A 406 -16.59 -9.16 -12.95
N LEU A 407 -16.37 -8.07 -12.23
CA LEU A 407 -15.06 -7.75 -11.66
C LEU A 407 -14.60 -8.80 -10.65
N PHE A 408 -15.49 -9.22 -9.74
CA PHE A 408 -15.21 -10.31 -8.80
C PHE A 408 -14.86 -11.60 -9.54
N LYS A 409 -15.62 -11.97 -10.57
CA LYS A 409 -15.34 -13.15 -11.41
C LYS A 409 -13.93 -13.08 -12.03
N LYS A 410 -13.56 -11.93 -12.61
CA LYS A 410 -12.23 -11.73 -13.22
C LYS A 410 -11.08 -11.92 -12.23
N ILE A 411 -11.23 -11.46 -10.99
CA ILE A 411 -10.23 -11.67 -9.93
C ILE A 411 -10.25 -13.12 -9.48
N TYR A 412 -11.42 -13.65 -9.16
CA TYR A 412 -11.60 -15.03 -8.70
C TYR A 412 -10.96 -16.06 -9.63
N GLU A 413 -11.07 -15.87 -10.95
CA GLU A 413 -10.42 -16.73 -11.95
C GLU A 413 -8.89 -16.66 -11.94
N ARG A 414 -8.31 -15.58 -11.43
CA ARG A 414 -6.86 -15.35 -11.31
C ARG A 414 -6.31 -15.67 -9.92
N LEU A 415 -7.17 -15.91 -8.93
CA LEU A 415 -6.74 -16.31 -7.59
C LEU A 415 -6.34 -17.79 -7.64
N PRO A 416 -5.07 -18.12 -7.34
CA PRO A 416 -4.69 -19.51 -7.13
C PRO A 416 -5.45 -20.02 -5.90
N ASN A 417 -5.71 -21.32 -5.87
CA ASN A 417 -6.08 -22.04 -4.66
C ASN A 417 -7.45 -21.67 -4.06
N LYS A 418 -8.18 -20.67 -4.58
CA LYS A 418 -9.56 -20.30 -4.19
C LYS A 418 -9.80 -20.39 -2.67
N ASN A 419 -8.86 -19.88 -1.87
CA ASN A 419 -8.94 -19.93 -0.41
C ASN A 419 -10.18 -19.14 0.06
N LYS A 420 -11.03 -19.75 0.89
CA LYS A 420 -12.32 -19.16 1.32
C LYS A 420 -12.16 -17.80 1.99
N LYS A 421 -11.14 -17.61 2.83
CA LYS A 421 -10.91 -16.33 3.55
C LYS A 421 -10.44 -15.24 2.59
N LEU A 422 -9.55 -15.58 1.67
CA LEU A 422 -9.14 -14.67 0.60
C LEU A 422 -10.33 -14.30 -0.31
N ILE A 423 -11.18 -15.27 -0.63
CA ILE A 423 -12.42 -15.01 -1.39
C ILE A 423 -13.34 -14.08 -0.62
N CYS A 424 -13.54 -14.29 0.69
CA CYS A 424 -14.33 -13.40 1.53
C CYS A 424 -13.77 -11.97 1.51
N LEU A 425 -12.46 -11.81 1.62
CA LEU A 425 -11.77 -10.52 1.55
C LEU A 425 -11.95 -9.85 0.19
N VAL A 426 -11.73 -10.57 -0.91
CA VAL A 426 -11.89 -10.03 -2.26
C VAL A 426 -13.36 -9.71 -2.57
N ASN A 427 -14.28 -10.52 -2.07
CA ASN A 427 -15.71 -10.28 -2.19
C ASN A 427 -16.12 -9.02 -1.42
N SER A 428 -15.66 -8.85 -0.18
CA SER A 428 -15.97 -7.66 0.63
C SER A 428 -15.29 -6.40 0.11
N LEU A 429 -14.11 -6.51 -0.53
CA LEU A 429 -13.44 -5.41 -1.22
C LEU A 429 -14.26 -4.89 -2.43
N ILE A 430 -14.80 -5.79 -3.24
CA ILE A 430 -15.45 -5.46 -4.53
C ILE A 430 -16.94 -5.16 -4.35
N ARG A 431 -17.64 -5.97 -3.57
CA ARG A 431 -19.11 -5.88 -3.37
C ARG A 431 -19.45 -5.01 -2.18
N ARG A 432 -18.98 -3.76 -2.25
CA ARG A 432 -19.34 -2.71 -1.29
C ARG A 432 -20.52 -1.93 -1.84
N ASP A 433 -21.56 -1.79 -1.03
CA ASP A 433 -22.70 -0.92 -1.35
C ASP A 433 -22.35 0.51 -0.90
N PHE A 434 -22.69 1.49 -1.74
CA PHE A 434 -22.45 2.90 -1.44
C PHE A 434 -23.70 3.72 -1.74
N PRO A 435 -24.00 4.78 -0.97
CA PRO A 435 -25.24 5.55 -1.10
C PRO A 435 -25.50 6.08 -2.51
N GLU A 436 -24.44 6.37 -3.27
CA GLU A 436 -24.53 7.00 -4.59
C GLU A 436 -24.46 6.00 -5.77
N LEU A 437 -24.31 4.70 -5.50
CA LEU A 437 -24.17 3.67 -6.53
C LEU A 437 -25.38 2.73 -6.55
N SER A 438 -25.74 2.25 -7.74
CA SER A 438 -26.75 1.20 -7.87
C SER A 438 -26.24 -0.12 -7.28
N LYS A 439 -27.10 -0.85 -6.56
CA LYS A 439 -26.74 -2.13 -5.95
C LYS A 439 -26.07 -3.08 -6.95
N GLY A 440 -24.92 -3.64 -6.58
CA GLY A 440 -24.14 -4.55 -7.43
C GLY A 440 -23.39 -3.90 -8.60
N LYS A 441 -23.41 -2.57 -8.70
CA LYS A 441 -22.66 -1.80 -9.69
C LYS A 441 -21.79 -0.73 -9.03
N GLY A 442 -20.71 -0.45 -9.72
CA GLY A 442 -19.79 0.63 -9.45
C GLY A 442 -18.64 0.29 -8.49
N LEU A 443 -17.59 1.08 -8.59
CA LEU A 443 -16.48 1.15 -7.65
C LEU A 443 -16.46 2.55 -7.01
N PRO A 444 -16.10 2.66 -5.73
CA PRO A 444 -15.98 3.95 -5.08
C PRO A 444 -14.77 4.71 -5.65
N GLN A 445 -14.87 6.04 -5.78
CA GLN A 445 -13.70 6.88 -6.03
C GLN A 445 -13.12 7.34 -4.69
N GLY A 446 -11.79 7.37 -4.56
CA GLY A 446 -11.09 7.63 -3.30
C GLY A 446 -10.24 6.43 -2.83
N PRO A 447 -10.84 5.24 -2.64
CA PRO A 447 -10.07 4.07 -2.20
C PRO A 447 -8.95 3.69 -3.16
N LEU A 448 -7.78 3.41 -2.59
CA LEU A 448 -6.56 3.19 -3.36
C LEU A 448 -6.59 1.95 -4.26
N THR A 449 -7.52 1.02 -4.05
CA THR A 449 -7.71 -0.19 -4.88
C THR A 449 -8.50 0.06 -6.16
N SER A 450 -9.35 1.08 -6.18
CA SER A 450 -10.33 1.28 -7.25
C SER A 450 -9.69 1.51 -8.62
N GLY A 451 -8.56 2.21 -8.67
CA GLY A 451 -7.82 2.47 -9.90
C GLY A 451 -7.32 1.20 -10.59
N PHE A 452 -6.65 0.32 -9.84
CA PHE A 452 -6.21 -0.99 -10.33
C PHE A 452 -7.40 -1.88 -10.75
N LEU A 453 -8.46 -1.93 -9.94
CA LEU A 453 -9.65 -2.72 -10.22
C LEU A 453 -10.35 -2.26 -11.52
N ALA A 454 -10.38 -0.97 -11.77
CA ALA A 454 -10.90 -0.39 -13.00
C ALA A 454 -10.06 -0.80 -14.22
N ASN A 455 -8.72 -0.83 -14.10
CA ASN A 455 -7.85 -1.36 -15.15
C ASN A 455 -8.10 -2.84 -15.43
N LEU A 456 -8.22 -3.66 -14.39
CA LEU A 456 -8.51 -5.09 -14.54
C LEU A 456 -9.85 -5.33 -15.26
N TYR A 457 -10.84 -4.46 -15.03
CA TYR A 457 -12.12 -4.55 -15.72
C TYR A 457 -11.97 -4.41 -17.25
N LEU A 458 -11.12 -3.48 -17.70
CA LEU A 458 -10.86 -3.15 -19.10
C LEU A 458 -9.76 -4.00 -19.77
N ASP A 459 -9.04 -4.85 -19.03
CA ASP A 459 -7.92 -5.66 -19.56
C ASP A 459 -8.27 -6.48 -20.82
N ASP A 460 -9.42 -7.16 -20.84
CA ASP A 460 -9.85 -7.94 -22.01
C ASP A 460 -10.24 -7.04 -23.19
N PHE A 461 -10.76 -5.85 -22.90
CA PHE A 461 -11.09 -4.85 -23.91
C PHE A 461 -9.81 -4.27 -24.53
N ASP A 462 -8.78 -4.01 -23.72
CA ASP A 462 -7.47 -3.56 -24.22
C ASP A 462 -6.87 -4.55 -25.21
N ARG A 463 -6.87 -5.85 -24.88
CA ARG A 463 -6.38 -6.91 -25.77
C ARG A 463 -7.17 -6.97 -27.07
N TYR A 464 -8.49 -6.76 -27.02
CA TYR A 464 -9.34 -6.70 -28.20
C TYR A 464 -9.01 -5.48 -29.06
N MET A 465 -8.91 -4.30 -28.47
CA MET A 465 -8.66 -3.04 -29.16
C MET A 465 -7.28 -2.98 -29.80
N VAL A 466 -6.24 -3.51 -29.15
CA VAL A 466 -4.89 -3.59 -29.74
C VAL A 466 -4.89 -4.41 -31.02
N LYS A 467 -5.60 -5.54 -31.05
CA LYS A 467 -5.73 -6.36 -32.27
C LYS A 467 -6.55 -5.64 -33.34
N LEU A 468 -7.66 -5.03 -32.93
CA LEU A 468 -8.60 -4.35 -33.84
C LEU A 468 -7.99 -3.11 -34.51
N SER A 469 -7.10 -2.40 -33.82
CA SER A 469 -6.46 -1.16 -34.29
C SER A 469 -5.05 -1.35 -34.88
N ASP A 470 -4.61 -2.60 -35.10
CA ASP A 470 -3.23 -2.91 -35.49
C ASP A 470 -2.17 -2.22 -34.61
N ASN A 471 -2.29 -2.43 -33.29
CA ASN A 471 -1.45 -1.81 -32.26
C ASN A 471 -1.57 -0.29 -32.13
N GLY A 472 -2.55 0.34 -32.79
CA GLY A 472 -2.86 1.77 -32.72
C GLY A 472 -3.60 2.23 -31.45
N TYR A 473 -3.89 1.34 -30.50
CA TYR A 473 -4.67 1.65 -29.31
C TYR A 473 -3.81 2.00 -28.08
N ARG A 474 -4.17 3.05 -27.33
CA ARG A 474 -3.55 3.45 -26.05
C ARG A 474 -4.63 3.90 -25.06
N ARG A 475 -4.44 3.66 -23.76
CA ARG A 475 -5.43 3.99 -22.72
C ARG A 475 -4.81 4.61 -21.46
N TYR A 476 -5.50 5.62 -20.91
CA TYR A 476 -5.26 6.19 -19.59
C TYR A 476 -6.57 6.18 -18.79
N VAL A 477 -6.72 5.23 -17.86
CA VAL A 477 -8.00 5.00 -17.14
C VAL A 477 -9.14 4.74 -18.13
N ASP A 478 -10.13 5.62 -18.26
CA ASP A 478 -11.24 5.57 -19.21
C ASP A 478 -10.99 6.35 -20.51
N ASP A 479 -9.99 7.24 -20.54
CA ASP A 479 -9.58 7.97 -21.73
C ASP A 479 -8.82 7.06 -22.69
N MET A 480 -9.30 6.96 -23.93
CA MET A 480 -8.75 6.06 -24.95
C MET A 480 -8.32 6.85 -26.19
N MET A 481 -7.19 6.45 -26.77
CA MET A 481 -6.70 6.95 -28.06
C MET A 481 -6.52 5.80 -29.04
N ILE A 482 -7.05 6.00 -30.24
CA ILE A 482 -6.93 5.07 -31.36
C ILE A 482 -6.24 5.82 -32.50
N PHE A 483 -5.27 5.18 -33.13
CA PHE A 483 -4.54 5.72 -34.28
C PHE A 483 -4.65 4.78 -35.48
N THR A 484 -4.85 5.34 -36.67
CA THR A 484 -4.93 4.59 -37.93
C THR A 484 -4.25 5.34 -39.08
N LYS A 485 -4.00 4.66 -40.20
CA LYS A 485 -3.49 5.27 -41.44
C LYS A 485 -4.59 5.86 -42.33
N GLU A 486 -5.82 5.42 -42.15
CA GLU A 486 -6.97 5.88 -42.91
C GLU A 486 -8.13 6.17 -41.95
N GLU A 487 -8.82 7.29 -42.19
CA GLU A 487 -9.91 7.78 -41.34
C GLU A 487 -11.10 6.81 -41.30
N GLN A 488 -11.39 6.15 -42.43
CA GLN A 488 -12.57 5.27 -42.57
C GLN A 488 -12.57 4.12 -41.56
N TYR A 489 -11.40 3.62 -41.17
CA TYR A 489 -11.30 2.56 -40.16
C TYR A 489 -11.72 3.02 -38.76
N LEU A 490 -11.56 4.31 -38.42
CA LEU A 490 -11.88 4.81 -37.07
C LEU A 490 -13.36 4.61 -36.75
N LYS A 491 -14.27 4.84 -37.71
CA LYS A 491 -15.71 4.62 -37.54
C LYS A 491 -16.04 3.15 -37.26
N ASN A 492 -15.42 2.24 -38.01
CA ASN A 492 -15.59 0.80 -37.81
C ASN A 492 -15.05 0.36 -36.43
N ILE A 493 -13.86 0.84 -36.05
CA ILE A 493 -13.26 0.54 -34.74
C ILE A 493 -14.16 1.06 -33.60
N LYS A 494 -14.69 2.28 -33.69
CA LYS A 494 -15.64 2.83 -32.70
C LYS A 494 -16.87 1.94 -32.53
N ASN A 495 -17.50 1.54 -33.63
CA ASN A 495 -18.71 0.70 -33.58
C ASN A 495 -18.43 -0.68 -32.97
N GLN A 496 -17.29 -1.27 -33.29
CA GLN A 496 -16.86 -2.53 -32.69
C GLN A 496 -16.50 -2.39 -31.22
N ALA A 497 -15.84 -1.30 -30.83
CA ALA A 497 -15.52 -0.97 -29.44
C ALA A 497 -16.79 -0.83 -28.60
N ASP A 498 -17.77 -0.03 -29.06
CA ASP A 498 -19.04 0.17 -28.37
C ASP A 498 -19.83 -1.15 -28.22
N ASN A 499 -19.86 -1.97 -29.28
CA ASN A 499 -20.48 -3.29 -29.24
C ASN A 499 -19.82 -4.22 -28.21
N PHE A 500 -18.48 -4.21 -28.12
CA PHE A 500 -17.77 -5.00 -27.12
C PHE A 500 -18.09 -4.49 -25.71
N LEU A 501 -17.99 -3.17 -25.48
CA LEU A 501 -18.28 -2.55 -24.19
C LEU A 501 -19.70 -2.90 -23.71
N LYS A 502 -20.71 -2.76 -24.56
CA LYS A 502 -22.11 -3.08 -24.24
C LYS A 502 -22.31 -4.57 -23.97
N LYS A 503 -21.88 -5.45 -24.89
CA LYS A 503 -22.18 -6.89 -24.83
C LYS A 503 -21.33 -7.67 -23.81
N LYS A 504 -20.08 -7.27 -23.58
CA LYS A 504 -19.13 -8.01 -22.73
C LYS A 504 -18.92 -7.38 -21.37
N LEU A 505 -18.99 -6.05 -21.28
CA LEU A 505 -18.67 -5.31 -20.06
C LEU A 505 -19.86 -4.52 -19.48
N GLY A 506 -21.00 -4.44 -20.18
CA GLY A 506 -22.14 -3.63 -19.74
C GLY A 506 -21.81 -2.13 -19.61
N LEU A 507 -20.87 -1.64 -20.43
CA LEU A 507 -20.43 -0.25 -20.47
C LEU A 507 -20.87 0.41 -21.79
N GLU A 508 -20.88 1.75 -21.80
CA GLU A 508 -21.26 2.55 -22.97
C GLU A 508 -20.21 3.63 -23.23
N LEU A 509 -19.97 3.93 -24.51
CA LEU A 509 -19.17 5.10 -24.88
C LEU A 509 -19.96 6.39 -24.62
N LYS A 510 -19.24 7.45 -24.26
CA LYS A 510 -19.78 8.80 -24.17
C LYS A 510 -19.70 9.48 -25.54
N GLU A 511 -20.83 9.54 -26.24
CA GLU A 511 -20.87 10.01 -27.65
C GLU A 511 -20.37 11.46 -27.80
N ASP A 512 -20.84 12.37 -26.93
CA ASP A 512 -20.55 13.82 -26.98
C ASP A 512 -19.07 14.20 -26.81
N LYS A 513 -18.22 13.25 -26.40
CA LYS A 513 -16.79 13.48 -26.17
C LYS A 513 -15.89 12.81 -27.22
N THR A 514 -16.47 12.22 -28.26
CA THR A 514 -15.68 11.63 -29.33
C THR A 514 -14.96 12.73 -30.10
N GLN A 515 -13.62 12.71 -30.11
CA GLN A 515 -12.80 13.63 -30.91
C GLN A 515 -12.09 12.83 -32.00
N CYS A 516 -12.17 13.24 -33.26
CA CYS A 516 -11.40 12.68 -34.36
C CYS A 516 -10.75 13.78 -35.19
N GLY A 517 -9.63 13.48 -35.83
CA GLY A 517 -8.91 14.44 -36.65
C GLY A 517 -7.57 13.87 -37.12
N LYS A 518 -6.75 14.72 -37.74
CA LYS A 518 -5.39 14.35 -38.12
C LYS A 518 -4.43 14.47 -36.95
N ILE A 519 -3.36 13.67 -36.95
CA ILE A 519 -2.41 13.67 -35.83
C ILE A 519 -1.77 15.05 -35.60
N GLU A 520 -1.60 15.87 -36.63
CA GLU A 520 -1.03 17.23 -36.48
C GLU A 520 -1.87 18.10 -35.54
N GLU A 521 -3.19 17.96 -35.55
CA GLU A 521 -4.10 18.68 -34.65
C GLU A 521 -3.90 18.25 -33.19
N LEU A 522 -3.58 16.97 -32.98
CA LEU A 522 -3.31 16.39 -31.66
C LEU A 522 -2.06 17.01 -31.01
N GLU A 523 -1.06 17.42 -31.81
CA GLU A 523 0.22 17.98 -31.35
C GLU A 523 0.10 19.36 -30.73
N SER A 524 -0.78 20.21 -31.26
CA SER A 524 -1.04 21.55 -30.76
C SER A 524 -1.50 21.55 -29.29
N VAL A 525 -2.09 20.45 -28.85
CA VAL A 525 -2.64 20.27 -27.50
C VAL A 525 -1.61 19.75 -26.48
N ALA A 526 -0.53 19.11 -26.93
CA ALA A 526 0.42 18.40 -26.05
C ALA A 526 1.61 19.25 -25.57
N ASN A 527 1.80 20.43 -26.15
CA ASN A 527 3.02 21.22 -26.06
C ASN A 527 2.81 22.54 -25.30
N ASP A 528 2.35 22.48 -24.04
CA ASP A 528 2.53 23.62 -23.14
C ASP A 528 3.96 23.59 -22.57
N LYS A 529 4.91 24.11 -23.36
CA LYS A 529 6.34 24.10 -23.02
C LYS A 529 6.65 24.96 -21.79
N ASP A 530 5.79 25.95 -21.51
CA ASP A 530 6.03 26.95 -20.47
C ASP A 530 5.77 26.38 -19.09
N MET A 531 4.65 25.66 -18.89
CA MET A 531 4.38 24.93 -17.65
C MET A 531 5.45 23.89 -17.32
N ASP A 532 5.93 23.15 -18.33
CA ASP A 532 7.01 22.17 -18.14
C ASP A 532 8.33 22.81 -17.73
N SER A 533 8.67 23.94 -18.37
CA SER A 533 9.87 24.70 -18.07
C SER A 533 9.81 25.25 -16.65
N PHE A 534 8.66 25.85 -16.28
CA PHE A 534 8.38 26.36 -14.94
C PHE A 534 8.54 25.26 -13.88
N ASP A 535 7.89 24.11 -14.08
CA ASP A 535 7.89 23.01 -13.11
C ASP A 535 9.29 22.41 -12.92
N LYS A 536 10.06 22.24 -14.01
CA LYS A 536 11.47 21.80 -13.92
C LYS A 536 12.32 22.79 -13.15
N HIS A 537 12.11 24.09 -13.38
CA HIS A 537 12.87 25.13 -12.71
C HIS A 537 12.53 25.22 -11.21
N LEU A 538 11.24 25.20 -10.85
CA LEU A 538 10.80 25.15 -9.46
C LEU A 538 11.38 23.92 -8.73
N LYS A 539 11.30 22.74 -9.35
CA LYS A 539 11.88 21.50 -8.78
C LYS A 539 13.38 21.65 -8.52
N LYS A 540 14.13 22.31 -9.40
CA LYS A 540 15.56 22.58 -9.21
C LYS A 540 15.81 23.46 -7.98
N ILE A 541 14.98 24.49 -7.76
CA ILE A 541 15.07 25.37 -6.58
C ILE A 541 14.77 24.58 -5.30
N LEU A 542 13.62 23.90 -5.24
CA LEU A 542 13.20 23.15 -4.06
C LEU A 542 14.22 22.08 -3.67
N ARG A 543 14.71 21.32 -4.66
CA ARG A 543 15.75 20.31 -4.44
C ARG A 543 17.05 20.89 -3.88
N SER A 544 17.37 22.13 -4.25
CA SER A 544 18.53 22.84 -3.70
C SER A 544 18.32 23.20 -2.23
N LEU A 545 17.12 23.62 -1.85
CA LEU A 545 16.76 23.94 -0.46
C LEU A 545 16.76 22.70 0.44
N TYR A 546 16.36 21.54 -0.07
CA TYR A 546 16.36 20.28 0.69
C TYR A 546 17.77 19.71 0.95
N CYS A 547 18.79 20.14 0.20
CA CYS A 547 20.15 19.63 0.31
C CYS A 547 20.98 20.47 1.28
N LEU A 548 20.74 20.29 2.59
CA LEU A 548 21.49 20.93 3.67
C LEU A 548 23.00 20.60 3.58
N ASP A 549 23.84 21.56 3.97
CA ASP A 549 25.26 21.28 4.20
C ASP A 549 25.46 20.47 5.50
N ARG A 550 26.68 19.94 5.70
CA ARG A 550 26.97 19.07 6.84
C ARG A 550 26.62 19.71 8.18
N LYS A 551 27.08 20.95 8.41
CA LYS A 551 26.86 21.64 9.69
C LYS A 551 25.38 21.86 9.98
N THR A 552 24.62 22.23 8.96
CA THR A 552 23.18 22.47 9.07
C THR A 552 22.40 21.17 9.24
N TYR A 553 22.80 20.10 8.55
CA TYR A 553 22.21 18.78 8.69
C TYR A 553 22.46 18.17 10.08
N ASP A 554 23.67 18.34 10.62
CA ASP A 554 24.00 17.85 11.97
C ASP A 554 23.07 18.51 13.02
N LYS A 555 22.73 19.79 12.86
CA LYS A 555 21.71 20.48 13.68
C LYS A 555 20.30 19.93 13.50
N TYR A 556 19.92 19.56 12.29
CA TYR A 556 18.65 18.89 12.04
C TYR A 556 18.57 17.53 12.75
N VAL A 557 19.66 16.75 12.75
CA VAL A 557 19.71 15.43 13.42
C VAL A 557 19.68 15.57 14.95
N GLU A 558 20.30 16.62 15.52
CA GLU A 558 20.27 16.91 16.96
C GLU A 558 18.84 17.09 17.50
N ASP A 559 18.01 17.90 16.84
CA ASP A 559 16.59 18.10 17.18
C ASP A 559 15.76 18.39 15.92
N PRO A 560 15.22 17.35 15.26
CA PRO A 560 14.46 17.51 14.02
C PRO A 560 13.24 18.40 14.18
N GLY A 561 12.55 18.32 15.33
CA GLY A 561 11.32 19.06 15.60
C GLY A 561 11.59 20.55 15.66
N LYS A 562 12.52 20.97 16.52
CA LYS A 562 12.90 22.38 16.67
C LYS A 562 13.50 22.92 15.38
N PHE A 563 14.39 22.17 14.72
CA PHE A 563 14.99 22.59 13.46
C PHE A 563 13.94 22.84 12.39
N LEU A 564 12.97 21.94 12.21
CA LEU A 564 11.94 22.07 11.19
C LEU A 564 10.99 23.23 11.46
N GLU A 565 10.64 23.47 12.71
CA GLU A 565 9.84 24.63 13.11
C GLU A 565 10.52 25.93 12.64
N LEU A 566 11.79 26.13 13.04
CA LEU A 566 12.57 27.31 12.68
C LEU A 566 12.84 27.40 11.17
N TYR A 567 13.29 26.32 10.54
CA TYR A 567 13.62 26.33 9.12
C TYR A 567 12.39 26.55 8.24
N SER A 568 11.23 26.01 8.63
CA SER A 568 9.97 26.30 7.92
C SER A 568 9.57 27.77 8.03
N HIS A 569 9.79 28.43 9.18
CA HIS A 569 9.57 29.87 9.32
C HIS A 569 10.56 30.69 8.48
N CYS A 570 11.84 30.32 8.49
CA CYS A 570 12.85 30.93 7.61
C CYS A 570 12.47 30.86 6.12
N LEU A 571 11.95 29.71 5.66
CA LEU A 571 11.47 29.58 4.28
C LEU A 571 10.22 30.42 4.01
N LYS A 572 9.27 30.48 4.97
CA LYS A 572 8.09 31.35 4.86
C LYS A 572 8.46 32.82 4.74
N GLU A 573 9.45 33.30 5.49
CA GLU A 573 9.98 34.67 5.39
C GLU A 573 10.64 34.97 4.03
N LEU A 574 11.10 33.93 3.33
CA LEU A 574 11.53 34.02 1.94
C LEU A 574 10.36 33.88 0.95
N ASN A 575 9.10 33.88 1.41
CA ASN A 575 7.88 33.61 0.65
C ASN A 575 7.87 32.22 -0.02
N ILE A 576 8.44 31.21 0.67
CA ILE A 576 8.48 29.81 0.24
C ILE A 576 7.74 28.96 1.28
N ILE A 577 6.63 28.36 0.87
CA ILE A 577 5.71 27.65 1.76
C ILE A 577 5.75 26.16 1.46
N ILE A 578 6.24 25.39 2.43
CA ILE A 578 6.40 23.94 2.34
C ILE A 578 5.78 23.32 3.58
N ASN A 579 4.98 22.25 3.40
CA ASN A 579 4.44 21.50 4.52
C ASN A 579 5.57 20.90 5.37
N VAL A 580 5.46 21.00 6.70
CA VAL A 580 6.52 20.58 7.63
C VAL A 580 6.81 19.08 7.54
N ASN A 581 5.78 18.23 7.41
CA ASN A 581 5.99 16.79 7.22
C ASN A 581 6.65 16.49 5.88
N TRP A 582 6.29 17.22 4.82
CA TRP A 582 6.96 17.10 3.53
C TRP A 582 8.43 17.53 3.59
N LEU A 583 8.72 18.63 4.28
CA LEU A 583 10.07 19.10 4.52
C LEU A 583 10.88 18.07 5.31
N HIS A 584 10.31 17.52 6.40
CA HIS A 584 10.92 16.44 7.17
C HIS A 584 11.28 15.25 6.28
N ARG A 585 10.34 14.76 5.45
CA ARG A 585 10.58 13.64 4.52
C ARG A 585 11.75 13.88 3.57
N LYS A 586 11.94 15.14 3.15
CA LYS A 586 13.04 15.54 2.26
C LYS A 586 14.35 15.74 2.97
N LEU A 587 14.34 16.10 4.25
CA LEU A 587 15.55 16.29 5.04
C LEU A 587 16.04 15.00 5.70
N TYR A 588 15.17 14.12 6.17
CA TYR A 588 15.46 13.02 7.10
C TYR A 588 16.68 12.14 6.77
N TYR A 589 16.99 11.91 5.49
CA TYR A 589 17.96 10.88 5.10
C TYR A 589 19.34 11.42 4.76
N GLU A 590 20.38 10.86 5.40
CA GLU A 590 21.79 11.20 5.19
C GLU A 590 22.25 11.07 3.72
N HIS A 591 21.62 10.20 2.92
CA HIS A 591 21.97 10.00 1.52
C HIS A 591 21.75 11.27 0.66
N ASN A 592 20.90 12.20 1.11
CA ASN A 592 20.71 13.51 0.48
C ASN A 592 21.96 14.42 0.60
N ARG A 593 22.79 14.19 1.64
CA ARG A 593 24.06 14.91 1.87
C ARG A 593 25.10 14.59 0.79
N LEU A 594 25.40 13.31 0.58
CA LEU A 594 26.45 12.84 -0.35
C LEU A 594 26.08 13.08 -1.82
N LYS A 595 24.78 13.02 -2.13
CA LYS A 595 24.25 13.26 -3.48
C LYS A 595 24.28 14.73 -3.91
N SER A 596 24.31 15.67 -2.97
CA SER A 596 24.45 17.10 -3.27
C SER A 596 25.76 17.40 -4.00
N ILE A 597 26.84 16.65 -3.68
CA ILE A 597 28.15 16.78 -4.32
C ILE A 597 28.09 16.23 -5.75
N TYR A 598 27.63 14.98 -5.93
CA TYR A 598 27.49 14.35 -7.24
C TYR A 598 26.61 15.17 -8.19
N HIS A 599 25.47 15.66 -7.69
CA HIS A 599 24.53 16.35 -8.56
C HIS A 599 24.86 17.81 -8.85
N ARG A 600 25.65 18.47 -7.99
CA ARG A 600 26.22 19.79 -8.27
C ARG A 600 27.15 19.73 -9.49
N VAL A 601 27.90 18.64 -9.65
CA VAL A 601 28.76 18.39 -10.82
C VAL A 601 27.96 18.29 -12.12
N ILE A 602 26.78 17.67 -12.11
CA ILE A 602 25.91 17.54 -13.29
C ILE A 602 24.88 18.68 -13.45
N GLY A 603 25.04 19.79 -12.72
CA GLY A 603 24.25 21.02 -12.89
C GLY A 603 22.78 20.95 -12.50
N ARG A 604 22.37 19.91 -11.76
CA ARG A 604 20.96 19.69 -11.37
C ARG A 604 20.51 20.52 -10.16
N TYR A 605 21.40 21.32 -9.56
CA TYR A 605 21.17 22.06 -8.32
C TYR A 605 21.79 23.45 -8.39
N PHE A 606 21.29 24.35 -7.55
CA PHE A 606 21.98 25.58 -7.19
C PHE A 606 22.86 25.32 -5.96
N SER A 607 24.05 25.93 -5.93
CA SER A 607 24.89 25.88 -4.73
C SER A 607 24.32 26.85 -3.70
N ILE A 608 23.90 26.33 -2.56
CA ILE A 608 23.41 27.13 -1.42
C ILE A 608 24.49 27.17 -0.33
N LYS A 609 24.74 28.36 0.20
CA LYS A 609 25.49 28.63 1.43
C LYS A 609 24.47 28.85 2.54
N PHE A 610 24.25 27.83 3.36
CA PHE A 610 23.33 27.96 4.49
C PHE A 610 23.96 28.87 5.55
N PRO A 611 23.28 29.93 6.00
CA PRO A 611 23.75 30.68 7.16
C PRO A 611 23.59 29.83 8.42
N ILE A 612 24.19 30.31 9.52
CA ILE A 612 24.05 29.65 10.82
C ILE A 612 22.55 29.51 11.12
N PRO A 613 22.05 28.30 11.44
CA PRO A 613 20.63 28.11 11.75
C PRO A 613 20.20 29.05 12.86
N ALA A 614 19.01 29.64 12.74
CA ALA A 614 18.43 30.42 13.81
C ALA A 614 18.32 29.56 15.09
N GLU A 615 18.60 30.12 16.26
CA GLU A 615 18.49 29.39 17.54
C GLU A 615 17.08 29.47 18.11
N ASP A 616 16.37 30.56 17.80
CA ASP A 616 14.97 30.82 18.11
C ASP A 616 14.30 31.74 17.05
N ASN A 617 13.05 32.13 17.30
CA ASN A 617 12.27 32.95 16.36
C ASN A 617 12.80 34.39 16.23
N SER A 618 13.55 34.92 17.20
CA SER A 618 14.08 36.29 17.17
C SER A 618 15.21 36.46 16.15
N ASP A 619 15.92 35.37 15.83
CA ASP A 619 17.02 35.36 14.87
C ASP A 619 16.58 35.16 13.40
N ILE A 620 15.30 34.93 13.13
CA ILE A 620 14.82 34.58 11.78
C ILE A 620 15.06 35.70 10.77
N GLU A 621 14.78 36.95 11.14
CA GLU A 621 15.00 38.09 10.22
C GLU A 621 16.49 38.26 9.91
N ARG A 622 17.36 38.07 10.91
CA ARG A 622 18.81 38.05 10.70
C ARG A 622 19.22 36.91 9.76
N TRP A 623 18.70 35.71 9.98
CA TRP A 623 18.94 34.55 9.12
C TRP A 623 18.55 34.82 7.66
N LYS A 624 17.40 35.46 7.44
CA LYS A 624 16.87 35.82 6.12
C LYS A 624 17.80 36.79 5.39
N GLN A 625 18.23 37.87 6.04
CA GLN A 625 19.17 38.84 5.45
C GLN A 625 20.51 38.16 5.08
N ASP A 626 21.00 37.29 5.95
CA ASP A 626 22.19 36.48 5.71
C ASP A 626 22.02 35.51 4.53
N PHE A 627 20.86 34.84 4.43
CA PHE A 627 20.57 33.90 3.35
C PHE A 627 20.54 34.63 2.01
N ILE A 628 19.86 35.77 1.93
CA ILE A 628 19.74 36.57 0.71
C ILE A 628 21.12 37.06 0.26
N SER A 629 21.91 37.64 1.15
CA SER A 629 23.23 38.18 0.83
C SER A 629 24.22 37.10 0.37
N LYS A 630 24.17 35.91 0.97
CA LYS A 630 25.06 34.79 0.63
C LYS A 630 24.63 34.03 -0.63
N ASN A 631 23.37 34.13 -1.03
CA ASN A 631 22.77 33.33 -2.11
C ASN A 631 22.07 34.17 -3.20
N PRO A 632 22.69 35.21 -3.78
CA PRO A 632 22.01 36.11 -4.73
C PRO A 632 21.52 35.38 -6.00
N LYS A 633 22.23 34.33 -6.43
CA LYS A 633 21.86 33.56 -7.64
C LYS A 633 20.52 32.86 -7.49
N ILE A 634 20.31 32.09 -6.41
CA ILE A 634 19.04 31.36 -6.23
C ILE A 634 17.89 32.32 -5.97
N MET A 635 18.13 33.41 -5.24
CA MET A 635 17.12 34.45 -5.00
C MET A 635 16.66 35.09 -6.31
N ASN A 636 17.58 35.41 -7.21
CA ASN A 636 17.22 35.93 -8.54
C ASN A 636 16.38 34.92 -9.36
N GLU A 637 16.68 33.62 -9.28
CA GLU A 637 15.88 32.60 -9.96
C GLU A 637 14.48 32.41 -9.32
N ILE A 638 14.37 32.52 -7.99
CA ILE A 638 13.08 32.53 -7.28
C ILE A 638 12.24 33.73 -7.74
N GLU A 639 12.82 34.93 -7.78
CA GLU A 639 12.13 36.15 -8.21
C GLU A 639 11.69 36.09 -9.68
N LYS A 640 12.50 35.50 -10.57
CA LYS A 640 12.10 35.25 -11.96
C LYS A 640 10.87 34.35 -12.04
N LEU A 641 10.85 33.25 -11.29
CA LEU A 641 9.69 32.35 -11.27
C LEU A 641 8.46 33.01 -10.64
N ARG A 642 8.62 33.85 -9.62
CA ARG A 642 7.51 34.64 -9.06
C ARG A 642 6.92 35.58 -10.10
N LYS A 643 7.75 36.34 -10.81
CA LYS A 643 7.28 37.24 -11.87
C LYS A 643 6.56 36.48 -12.97
N GLN A 644 7.13 35.37 -13.43
CA GLN A 644 6.47 34.51 -14.41
C GLN A 644 5.12 33.99 -13.89
N LEU A 645 5.06 33.51 -12.64
CA LEU A 645 3.83 33.03 -12.02
C LEU A 645 2.73 34.11 -11.98
N VAL A 646 3.09 35.34 -11.60
CA VAL A 646 2.17 36.49 -11.57
C VAL A 646 1.64 36.77 -12.97
N THR A 647 2.53 36.97 -13.94
CA THR A 647 2.14 37.24 -15.33
C THR A 647 1.22 36.17 -15.90
N GLU A 648 1.53 34.88 -15.68
CA GLU A 648 0.70 33.78 -16.18
C GLU A 648 -0.68 33.75 -15.52
N LEU A 649 -0.77 34.00 -14.21
CA LEU A 649 -2.07 34.05 -13.51
C LEU A 649 -2.90 35.29 -13.88
N GLU A 650 -2.27 36.46 -14.01
CA GLU A 650 -2.92 37.69 -14.45
C GLU A 650 -3.45 37.54 -15.88
N CYS A 651 -2.62 37.08 -16.83
CA CYS A 651 -3.07 36.84 -18.19
C CYS A 651 -4.22 35.83 -18.26
N LEU A 652 -4.16 34.74 -17.47
CA LEU A 652 -5.27 33.78 -17.39
C LEU A 652 -6.55 34.43 -16.87
N TYR A 653 -6.45 35.28 -15.84
CA TYR A 653 -7.59 35.93 -15.23
C TYR A 653 -8.17 37.06 -16.07
N GLU A 654 -7.35 37.90 -16.68
CA GLU A 654 -7.78 38.94 -17.61
C GLU A 654 -8.49 38.35 -18.83
N GLN A 655 -7.95 37.25 -19.38
CA GLN A 655 -8.50 36.65 -20.59
C GLN A 655 -9.76 35.82 -20.33
N TYR A 656 -9.82 35.09 -19.21
CA TYR A 656 -10.84 34.07 -19.01
C TYR A 656 -11.67 34.24 -17.74
N GLY A 657 -11.26 35.13 -16.83
CA GLY A 657 -11.92 35.35 -15.53
C GLY A 657 -12.22 34.03 -14.82
N LEU A 658 -13.46 33.91 -14.34
CA LEU A 658 -13.97 32.72 -13.64
C LEU A 658 -14.53 31.64 -14.60
N LEU A 659 -14.12 31.66 -15.87
CA LEU A 659 -14.65 30.84 -16.98
C LEU A 659 -16.12 31.12 -17.31
N ASP A 660 -16.45 32.39 -17.57
CA ASP A 660 -17.82 32.78 -17.84
C ASP A 660 -18.40 32.14 -19.12
N LYS A 661 -19.72 31.90 -19.12
CA LYS A 661 -20.37 30.84 -19.92
C LYS A 661 -20.36 31.04 -21.45
N THR A 662 -20.01 32.21 -21.95
CA THR A 662 -20.36 32.63 -23.33
C THR A 662 -19.25 32.54 -24.37
N GLN A 663 -17.99 32.23 -24.02
CA GLN A 663 -16.86 32.40 -24.95
C GLN A 663 -16.01 31.16 -25.30
N CYS A 664 -16.16 30.02 -24.62
CA CYS A 664 -15.25 28.86 -24.83
C CYS A 664 -15.98 27.52 -24.86
N ASP A 665 -15.52 26.61 -25.73
CA ASP A 665 -15.96 25.21 -25.73
C ASP A 665 -15.45 24.45 -24.49
N GLU A 666 -16.07 23.31 -24.18
CA GLU A 666 -15.74 22.54 -22.96
C GLU A 666 -14.31 21.97 -22.93
N ASN A 667 -13.70 21.68 -24.08
CA ASN A 667 -12.30 21.23 -24.11
C ASN A 667 -11.36 22.39 -23.77
N THR A 668 -11.65 23.60 -24.26
CA THR A 668 -10.91 24.81 -23.90
C THR A 668 -11.04 25.12 -22.41
N LYS A 669 -12.25 25.06 -21.84
CA LYS A 669 -12.46 25.23 -20.38
C LYS A 669 -11.68 24.22 -19.54
N LYS A 670 -11.58 22.96 -19.98
CA LYS A 670 -10.76 21.94 -19.30
C LYS A 670 -9.29 22.32 -19.24
N LYS A 671 -8.73 22.82 -20.34
CA LYS A 671 -7.32 23.26 -20.41
C LYS A 671 -7.07 24.43 -19.47
N ILE A 672 -7.94 25.44 -19.50
CA ILE A 672 -7.80 26.63 -18.65
C ILE A 672 -7.91 26.25 -17.17
N ARG A 673 -8.87 25.39 -16.79
CA ARG A 673 -8.95 24.85 -15.41
C ARG A 673 -7.65 24.21 -14.96
N ALA A 674 -7.02 23.41 -15.82
CA ALA A 674 -5.78 22.76 -15.45
C ALA A 674 -4.60 23.74 -15.31
N LYS A 675 -4.58 24.83 -16.11
CA LYS A 675 -3.61 25.92 -15.95
C LYS A 675 -3.83 26.67 -14.64
N TYR A 676 -5.06 27.06 -14.32
CA TYR A 676 -5.36 27.68 -13.03
C TYR A 676 -4.92 26.79 -11.86
N ARG A 677 -5.27 25.49 -11.87
CA ARG A 677 -4.85 24.55 -10.82
C ARG A 677 -3.33 24.41 -10.73
N PHE A 678 -2.64 24.37 -11.86
CA PHE A 678 -1.18 24.34 -11.90
C PHE A 678 -0.60 25.57 -11.21
N TYR A 679 -0.90 26.77 -11.72
CA TYR A 679 -0.28 27.99 -11.22
C TYR A 679 -0.73 28.30 -9.79
N THR A 680 -2.00 28.09 -9.43
CA THR A 680 -2.47 28.27 -8.03
C THR A 680 -1.78 27.31 -7.07
N PHE A 681 -1.54 26.05 -7.45
CA PHE A 681 -0.75 25.14 -6.61
C PHE A 681 0.67 25.66 -6.39
N ARG A 682 1.32 26.16 -7.46
CA ARG A 682 2.67 26.72 -7.36
C ARG A 682 2.69 28.06 -6.63
N ALA A 683 1.62 28.85 -6.67
CA ALA A 683 1.41 30.03 -5.84
C ALA A 683 1.22 29.68 -4.35
N GLY A 684 0.76 28.46 -4.06
CA GLY A 684 0.76 27.89 -2.72
C GLY A 684 2.14 27.48 -2.19
N ILE A 685 3.18 27.49 -3.04
CA ILE A 685 4.57 27.18 -2.71
C ILE A 685 5.43 28.45 -2.79
N LEU A 686 5.32 29.18 -3.90
CA LEU A 686 5.93 30.48 -4.12
C LEU A 686 4.88 31.55 -3.84
N HIS A 687 4.71 31.88 -2.56
CA HIS A 687 3.78 32.94 -2.17
C HIS A 687 4.16 34.24 -2.89
N ASN A 688 3.16 34.96 -3.39
CA ASN A 688 3.32 36.30 -3.94
C ASN A 688 2.04 37.12 -3.66
N PRO A 689 2.14 38.26 -2.95
CA PRO A 689 1.01 39.14 -2.67
C PRO A 689 0.32 39.69 -3.93
N ASP A 690 1.02 39.84 -5.06
CA ASP A 690 0.48 40.50 -6.27
C ASP A 690 -0.75 39.76 -6.83
N VAL A 691 -0.83 38.43 -6.64
CA VAL A 691 -1.96 37.62 -7.13
C VAL A 691 -3.06 37.41 -6.09
N ILE A 692 -2.97 38.02 -4.90
CA ILE A 692 -3.93 37.83 -3.80
C ILE A 692 -5.38 38.08 -4.22
N ASN A 693 -5.61 39.12 -5.02
CA ASN A 693 -6.94 39.47 -5.51
C ASN A 693 -7.51 38.38 -6.43
N ILE A 694 -6.67 37.79 -7.29
CA ILE A 694 -7.05 36.67 -8.15
C ILE A 694 -7.42 35.46 -7.28
N ILE A 695 -6.57 35.12 -6.29
CA ILE A 695 -6.84 34.01 -5.37
C ILE A 695 -8.16 34.22 -4.62
N LYS A 696 -8.40 35.42 -4.09
CA LYS A 696 -9.64 35.80 -3.39
C LYS A 696 -10.90 35.60 -4.25
N CYS A 697 -10.84 35.99 -5.53
CA CYS A 697 -11.92 35.77 -6.49
C CYS A 697 -12.12 34.27 -6.77
N LEU A 698 -11.05 33.48 -6.86
CA LEU A 698 -11.12 32.06 -7.14
C LEU A 698 -11.69 31.22 -5.99
N ILE A 699 -11.65 31.68 -4.72
CA ILE A 699 -12.06 30.88 -3.54
C ILE A 699 -13.42 30.20 -3.72
N ASP A 700 -14.42 30.90 -4.29
CA ASP A 700 -15.79 30.36 -4.45
C ASP A 700 -15.92 29.31 -5.56
N HIS A 701 -14.83 29.07 -6.29
CA HIS A 701 -14.75 28.20 -7.44
C HIS A 701 -13.71 27.09 -7.22
N PRO A 702 -13.92 26.17 -6.25
CA PRO A 702 -12.98 25.10 -5.88
C PRO A 702 -12.60 24.15 -7.02
N TRP A 703 -13.32 24.18 -8.15
CA TRP A 703 -12.93 23.46 -9.36
C TRP A 703 -11.88 24.17 -10.22
N LEU A 704 -11.58 25.46 -9.99
CA LEU A 704 -10.60 26.26 -10.74
C LEU A 704 -9.20 26.21 -10.12
N TYR A 705 -9.06 26.14 -8.81
CA TYR A 705 -7.77 26.23 -8.12
C TYR A 705 -7.39 24.94 -7.38
N ASN A 706 -6.12 24.80 -7.02
CA ASN A 706 -5.67 23.77 -6.10
C ASN A 706 -5.81 24.26 -4.66
N ILE A 707 -6.53 23.54 -3.80
CA ILE A 707 -6.85 23.97 -2.43
C ILE A 707 -5.61 24.31 -1.58
N ASN A 708 -4.44 23.72 -1.88
CA ASN A 708 -3.21 24.01 -1.15
C ASN A 708 -2.73 25.46 -1.32
N VAL A 709 -3.27 26.22 -2.28
CA VAL A 709 -3.04 27.66 -2.34
C VAL A 709 -3.58 28.37 -1.11
N LEU A 710 -4.69 27.92 -0.52
CA LEU A 710 -5.35 28.65 0.56
C LEU A 710 -4.48 28.77 1.81
N ARG A 711 -3.73 27.72 2.18
CA ARG A 711 -2.83 27.76 3.35
C ARG A 711 -1.68 28.76 3.21
N ALA A 712 -1.42 29.25 2.00
CA ALA A 712 -0.33 30.17 1.70
C ALA A 712 -0.70 31.65 1.80
N TYR A 713 -1.99 31.99 1.89
CA TYR A 713 -2.48 33.39 1.89
C TYR A 713 -3.19 33.69 3.20
N HIS A 714 -2.40 33.85 4.27
CA HIS A 714 -2.87 34.19 5.61
C HIS A 714 -3.63 35.53 5.67
N GLU A 715 -3.33 36.45 4.75
CA GLU A 715 -4.01 37.73 4.56
C GLU A 715 -5.51 37.55 4.24
N LEU A 716 -5.89 36.38 3.72
CA LEU A 716 -7.28 36.06 3.36
C LEU A 716 -8.05 35.36 4.48
N VAL A 717 -7.50 35.20 5.71
CA VAL A 717 -8.19 34.52 6.82
C VAL A 717 -9.57 35.14 7.11
N SER A 718 -9.66 36.47 7.19
CA SER A 718 -10.93 37.18 7.40
C SER A 718 -11.93 36.91 6.27
N ASP A 719 -11.48 36.92 5.02
CA ASP A 719 -12.30 36.60 3.85
C ASP A 719 -12.78 35.13 3.89
N MET A 720 -11.92 34.20 4.27
CA MET A 720 -12.26 32.78 4.42
C MET A 720 -13.31 32.57 5.50
N ILE A 721 -13.21 33.25 6.64
CA ILE A 721 -14.21 33.18 7.72
C ILE A 721 -15.57 33.73 7.26
N ILE A 722 -15.58 34.86 6.55
CA ILE A 722 -16.81 35.44 5.98
C ILE A 722 -17.45 34.46 4.99
N LYS A 723 -16.66 33.92 4.06
CA LYS A 723 -17.15 32.95 3.05
C LYS A 723 -17.64 31.65 3.68
N LEU A 724 -16.98 31.16 4.74
CA LEU A 724 -17.39 29.96 5.46
C LEU A 724 -18.81 30.10 6.04
N LYS A 725 -19.17 31.30 6.53
CA LYS A 725 -20.52 31.61 7.03
C LYS A 725 -21.57 31.70 5.92
N GLN A 726 -21.19 32.18 4.74
CA GLN A 726 -22.13 32.47 3.65
C GLN A 726 -22.35 31.29 2.69
N THR A 727 -21.33 30.45 2.49
CA THR A 727 -21.39 29.42 1.45
C THR A 727 -22.34 28.28 1.79
N LYS A 728 -23.04 27.79 0.77
CA LYS A 728 -23.84 26.56 0.82
C LYS A 728 -23.08 25.32 0.36
N SER A 729 -21.90 25.48 -0.25
CA SER A 729 -21.11 24.36 -0.77
C SER A 729 -20.38 23.65 0.37
N ASN A 730 -20.78 22.40 0.66
CA ASN A 730 -20.12 21.59 1.69
C ASN A 730 -18.64 21.37 1.39
N TYR A 731 -18.27 21.14 0.12
CA TYR A 731 -16.86 20.95 -0.25
C TYR A 731 -16.04 22.22 0.00
N LEU A 732 -16.58 23.40 -0.32
CA LEU A 732 -15.90 24.66 -0.03
C LEU A 732 -15.75 24.86 1.49
N LYS A 733 -16.77 24.53 2.29
CA LYS A 733 -16.65 24.55 3.76
C LYS A 733 -15.49 23.67 4.23
N TYR A 734 -15.36 22.44 3.71
CA TYR A 734 -14.25 21.55 4.05
C TYR A 734 -12.90 22.19 3.71
N ALA A 735 -12.76 22.78 2.52
CA ALA A 735 -11.52 23.44 2.07
C ALA A 735 -11.14 24.64 2.95
N LEU A 736 -12.12 25.51 3.27
CA LEU A 736 -11.89 26.67 4.13
C LEU A 736 -11.53 26.25 5.56
N ILE A 737 -12.27 25.30 6.16
CA ILE A 737 -11.97 24.78 7.50
C ILE A 737 -10.56 24.19 7.55
N TRP A 738 -10.19 23.40 6.54
CA TRP A 738 -8.84 22.85 6.42
C TRP A 738 -7.78 23.94 6.33
N ALA A 739 -7.97 24.93 5.45
CA ALA A 739 -7.02 26.02 5.26
C ALA A 739 -6.78 26.82 6.56
N LEU A 740 -7.85 27.15 7.29
CA LEU A 740 -7.77 27.82 8.58
C LEU A 740 -6.95 27.01 9.60
N GLY A 741 -7.11 25.68 9.61
CA GLY A 741 -6.31 24.77 10.43
C GLY A 741 -4.83 24.71 10.02
N GLU A 742 -4.52 24.77 8.72
CA GLU A 742 -3.14 24.79 8.22
C GLU A 742 -2.42 26.14 8.48
N ILE A 743 -3.16 27.25 8.40
CA ILE A 743 -2.63 28.60 8.69
C ILE A 743 -2.36 28.75 10.19
N LYS A 744 -3.15 28.06 11.04
CA LYS A 744 -3.07 28.08 12.50
C LYS A 744 -3.41 29.45 13.12
N ASP A 745 -4.32 30.19 12.49
CA ASP A 745 -4.77 31.49 12.99
C ASP A 745 -5.84 31.34 14.09
N SER A 746 -5.58 31.95 15.25
CA SER A 746 -6.48 31.90 16.42
C SER A 746 -7.83 32.57 16.19
N SER A 747 -7.95 33.51 15.25
CA SER A 747 -9.22 34.18 14.91
C SER A 747 -10.28 33.22 14.36
N ALA A 748 -9.86 32.07 13.82
CA ALA A 748 -10.76 31.05 13.30
C ALA A 748 -11.43 30.21 14.40
N VAL A 749 -10.91 30.22 15.63
CA VAL A 749 -11.34 29.30 16.70
C VAL A 749 -12.84 29.43 17.00
N ASN A 750 -13.38 30.65 17.05
CA ASN A 750 -14.80 30.85 17.37
C ASN A 750 -15.74 30.25 16.31
N ILE A 751 -15.50 30.53 15.02
CA ILE A 751 -16.35 30.00 13.94
C ILE A 751 -16.22 28.48 13.81
N LEU A 752 -15.03 27.92 14.04
CA LEU A 752 -14.82 26.47 14.02
C LEU A 752 -15.59 25.78 15.15
N GLN A 753 -15.62 26.36 16.35
CA GLN A 753 -16.41 25.86 17.48
C GLN A 753 -17.91 26.00 17.24
N GLU A 754 -18.36 27.11 16.66
CA GLU A 754 -19.77 27.30 16.28
C GLU A 754 -20.26 26.17 15.38
N ILE A 755 -19.47 25.79 14.37
CA ILE A 755 -19.81 24.69 13.45
C ILE A 755 -19.68 23.32 14.14
N LEU A 756 -18.61 23.09 14.92
CA LEU A 756 -18.38 21.81 15.60
C LEU A 756 -19.56 21.44 16.53
N PHE A 757 -20.04 22.42 17.29
CA PHE A 757 -21.08 22.22 18.30
C PHE A 757 -22.50 22.53 17.79
N ASP A 758 -22.68 22.79 16.49
CA ASP A 758 -24.01 22.91 15.88
C ASP A 758 -24.60 21.52 15.63
N ASN A 759 -25.82 21.30 16.12
CA ASN A 759 -26.55 20.04 15.93
C ASN A 759 -26.90 19.76 14.47
N ASN A 760 -26.98 20.81 13.62
CA ASN A 760 -27.30 20.67 12.20
C ASN A 760 -26.06 20.41 11.32
N SER A 761 -24.86 20.51 11.88
CA SER A 761 -23.63 20.30 11.12
C SER A 761 -23.41 18.81 10.82
N SER A 762 -23.01 18.52 9.58
CA SER A 762 -22.74 17.16 9.14
C SER A 762 -21.54 16.54 9.85
N HIS A 763 -21.47 15.20 9.93
CA HIS A 763 -20.36 14.50 10.57
C HIS A 763 -19.00 14.88 9.97
N ILE A 764 -18.90 15.10 8.66
CA ILE A 764 -17.65 15.51 8.00
C ILE A 764 -17.26 16.94 8.41
N LEU A 765 -18.23 17.87 8.52
CA LEU A 765 -17.93 19.23 8.99
C LEU A 765 -17.38 19.19 10.42
N LYS A 766 -18.01 18.44 11.32
CA LYS A 766 -17.55 18.28 12.70
C LYS A 766 -16.16 17.63 12.78
N LEU A 767 -15.91 16.60 11.97
CA LEU A 767 -14.59 15.96 11.86
C LEU A 767 -13.51 16.98 11.41
N MET A 768 -13.79 17.75 10.36
CA MET A 768 -12.87 18.75 9.84
C MET A 768 -12.63 19.89 10.85
N CYS A 769 -13.68 20.40 11.50
CA CYS A 769 -13.56 21.46 12.51
C CYS A 769 -12.72 21.00 13.71
N SER A 770 -13.02 19.83 14.28
CA SER A 770 -12.28 19.29 15.41
C SER A 770 -10.80 19.04 15.07
N GLN A 771 -10.49 18.56 13.85
CA GLN A 771 -9.11 18.41 13.38
C GLN A 771 -8.40 19.77 13.19
N SER A 772 -9.08 20.77 12.62
CA SER A 772 -8.49 22.11 12.47
C SER A 772 -8.24 22.79 13.81
N LEU A 773 -9.12 22.60 14.79
CA LEU A 773 -8.93 23.07 16.17
C LEU A 773 -7.71 22.42 16.84
N LEU A 774 -7.49 21.12 16.62
CA LEU A 774 -6.27 20.44 17.07
C LEU A 774 -5.01 21.05 16.41
N LYS A 775 -5.05 21.38 15.12
CA LYS A 775 -3.91 22.00 14.41
C LYS A 775 -3.59 23.42 14.88
N ILE A 776 -4.61 24.20 15.25
CA ILE A 776 -4.46 25.53 15.87
C ILE A 776 -3.96 25.42 17.32
N ASN A 777 -4.00 24.21 17.91
CA ASN A 777 -3.64 23.94 19.30
C ASN A 777 -4.48 24.76 20.31
N CYS A 778 -5.80 24.77 20.12
CA CYS A 778 -6.72 25.59 20.90
C CYS A 778 -7.20 24.95 22.22
N ARG A 779 -6.50 23.95 22.78
CA ARG A 779 -6.94 23.22 23.99
C ARG A 779 -7.34 24.14 25.15
N TYR A 780 -6.67 25.29 25.27
CA TYR A 780 -6.91 26.28 26.31
C TYR A 780 -7.95 27.37 25.94
N ASN A 781 -8.50 27.33 24.74
CA ASN A 781 -9.43 28.33 24.20
C ASN A 781 -10.71 27.68 23.60
N ILE A 782 -11.09 26.52 24.12
CA ILE A 782 -12.29 25.78 23.73
C ILE A 782 -13.40 25.94 24.79
N ASP A 783 -14.66 26.11 24.36
CA ASP A 783 -15.82 26.12 25.25
C ASP A 783 -16.02 24.72 25.83
N TYR A 784 -15.61 24.58 27.09
CA TYR A 784 -15.58 23.33 27.79
C TYR A 784 -16.98 22.70 27.98
N ASN A 785 -17.99 23.51 28.28
CA ASN A 785 -19.35 23.02 28.51
C ASN A 785 -19.95 22.45 27.22
N ARG A 786 -19.72 23.13 26.10
CA ARG A 786 -20.14 22.66 24.78
C ARG A 786 -19.36 21.42 24.35
N LEU A 787 -18.06 21.37 24.64
CA LEU A 787 -17.21 20.20 24.37
C LEU A 787 -17.73 18.94 25.08
N LEU A 788 -18.01 19.02 26.38
CA LEU A 788 -18.55 17.88 27.13
C LEU A 788 -19.89 17.39 26.59
N LYS A 789 -20.78 18.34 26.23
CA LYS A 789 -22.08 18.00 25.62
C LYS A 789 -21.90 17.32 24.27
N GLU A 790 -20.96 17.79 23.45
CA GLU A 790 -20.67 17.20 22.16
C GLU A 790 -20.06 15.79 22.30
N ILE A 791 -19.19 15.57 23.30
CA ILE A 791 -18.66 14.23 23.63
C ILE A 791 -19.81 13.25 23.92
N ASP A 792 -20.78 13.64 24.75
CA ASP A 792 -21.96 12.81 25.06
C ASP A 792 -22.79 12.50 23.80
N ILE A 793 -23.00 13.50 22.92
CA ILE A 793 -23.72 13.33 21.65
C ILE A 793 -22.97 12.34 20.73
N GLN A 794 -21.66 12.51 20.56
CA GLN A 794 -20.86 11.66 19.67
C GLN A 794 -20.68 10.24 20.22
N TYR A 795 -20.59 10.08 21.54
CA TYR A 795 -20.59 8.77 22.20
C TYR A 795 -21.91 8.03 21.96
N LYS A 796 -23.06 8.67 22.24
CA LYS A 796 -24.40 8.07 22.06
C LYS A 796 -24.73 7.73 20.61
N SER A 797 -24.19 8.50 19.66
CA SER A 797 -24.39 8.27 18.22
C SER A 797 -23.36 7.33 17.60
N GLY A 798 -22.39 6.83 18.37
CA GLY A 798 -21.37 5.88 17.90
C GLY A 798 -20.34 6.49 16.94
N GLN A 799 -20.11 7.81 16.96
CA GLN A 799 -19.24 8.51 16.02
C GLN A 799 -17.78 8.60 16.51
N SER A 800 -17.10 7.46 16.51
CA SER A 800 -15.71 7.31 16.99
C SER A 800 -14.71 8.31 16.36
N LYS A 801 -14.83 8.58 15.05
CA LYS A 801 -13.93 9.49 14.32
C LYS A 801 -13.96 10.92 14.83
N ILE A 802 -15.12 11.42 15.26
CA ILE A 802 -15.23 12.76 15.83
C ILE A 802 -14.84 12.69 17.31
N LEU A 803 -15.34 11.68 18.03
CA LEU A 803 -15.13 11.49 19.46
C LEU A 803 -13.64 11.45 19.84
N LYS A 804 -12.80 10.76 19.06
CA LYS A 804 -11.34 10.75 19.29
C LYS A 804 -10.72 12.16 19.27
N ASN A 805 -11.18 13.04 18.37
CA ASN A 805 -10.66 14.39 18.25
C ASN A 805 -11.13 15.23 19.44
N LEU A 806 -12.37 15.04 19.88
CA LEU A 806 -12.90 15.70 21.08
C LEU A 806 -12.14 15.29 22.34
N ILE A 807 -11.78 14.00 22.47
CA ILE A 807 -10.92 13.50 23.55
C ILE A 807 -9.54 14.18 23.49
N LEU A 808 -8.94 14.29 22.30
CA LEU A 808 -7.66 14.99 22.10
C LEU A 808 -7.72 16.50 22.37
N LEU A 809 -8.92 17.11 22.39
CA LEU A 809 -9.14 18.51 22.72
C LEU A 809 -9.39 18.74 24.23
N LEU A 810 -9.55 17.69 25.03
CA LEU A 810 -9.76 17.82 26.48
C LEU A 810 -8.51 18.42 27.16
N PRO A 811 -8.70 19.38 28.09
CA PRO A 811 -7.65 19.85 28.98
C PRO A 811 -7.07 18.75 29.88
N ASP A 812 -5.75 18.81 30.11
CA ASP A 812 -4.95 17.88 30.93
C ASP A 812 -5.55 17.59 32.32
N SER A 813 -6.22 18.55 32.93
CA SER A 813 -6.69 18.48 34.33
C SER A 813 -7.94 17.63 34.57
N ILE A 814 -8.66 17.22 33.53
CA ILE A 814 -10.02 16.65 33.65
C ILE A 814 -10.24 15.39 32.81
N ILE A 815 -9.25 15.00 32.02
CA ILE A 815 -9.34 13.86 31.09
C ILE A 815 -9.82 12.60 31.78
N GLU A 816 -9.24 12.27 32.94
CA GLU A 816 -9.61 11.07 33.69
C GLU A 816 -11.08 11.12 34.15
N ASP A 817 -11.50 12.24 34.73
CA ASP A 817 -12.87 12.44 35.21
C ASP A 817 -13.91 12.35 34.10
N VAL A 818 -13.57 12.79 32.88
CA VAL A 818 -14.47 12.74 31.73
C VAL A 818 -14.50 11.33 31.15
N ILE A 819 -13.34 10.72 30.89
CA ILE A 819 -13.21 9.41 30.24
C ILE A 819 -13.84 8.32 31.10
N ASN A 820 -13.66 8.36 32.43
CA ASN A 820 -14.17 7.34 33.35
C ASN A 820 -15.71 7.30 33.42
N LYS A 821 -16.42 8.28 32.84
CA LYS A 821 -17.90 8.29 32.75
C LYS A 821 -18.45 7.41 31.63
N TYR A 822 -17.61 6.99 30.69
CA TYR A 822 -18.04 6.30 29.48
C TYR A 822 -17.47 4.88 29.42
N ASP A 823 -18.30 3.91 29.02
CA ASP A 823 -17.84 2.56 28.70
C ASP A 823 -17.56 2.47 27.19
N PHE A 824 -16.29 2.43 26.81
CA PHE A 824 -15.89 2.36 25.40
C PHE A 824 -16.00 0.95 24.81
N ASN A 825 -16.28 -0.08 25.61
CA ASN A 825 -16.45 -1.45 25.12
C ASN A 825 -17.70 -1.62 24.23
N ILE A 826 -18.61 -0.63 24.21
CA ILE A 826 -19.79 -0.63 23.34
C ILE A 826 -19.46 -0.44 21.85
N PHE A 827 -18.28 0.09 21.54
CA PHE A 827 -17.83 0.31 20.16
C PHE A 827 -17.31 -1.00 19.55
N ASN A 828 -17.24 -1.09 18.22
CA ASN A 828 -16.58 -2.23 17.58
C ASN A 828 -15.05 -2.18 17.83
N GLU A 829 -14.37 -3.30 17.61
CA GLU A 829 -12.94 -3.45 17.92
C GLU A 829 -12.04 -2.41 17.21
N TYR A 830 -12.37 -2.02 15.97
CA TYR A 830 -11.62 -0.99 15.23
C TYR A 830 -11.76 0.40 15.87
N ASP A 831 -12.98 0.77 16.23
CA ASP A 831 -13.31 2.04 16.88
C ASP A 831 -12.74 2.11 18.30
N GLN A 832 -12.79 1.00 19.05
CA GLN A 832 -12.17 0.89 20.37
C GLN A 832 -10.67 1.17 20.29
N ARG A 833 -9.95 0.56 19.35
CA ARG A 833 -8.50 0.80 19.16
C ARG A 833 -8.20 2.27 18.88
N LEU A 834 -9.00 2.90 18.02
CA LEU A 834 -8.84 4.33 17.70
C LEU A 834 -9.07 5.23 18.91
N LEU A 835 -10.12 4.96 19.69
CA LEU A 835 -10.45 5.73 20.90
C LEU A 835 -9.43 5.49 22.01
N ASN A 836 -9.01 4.24 22.24
CA ASN A 836 -7.99 3.90 23.22
C ASN A 836 -6.63 4.51 22.89
N ALA A 837 -6.27 4.62 21.61
CA ALA A 837 -5.06 5.34 21.19
C ALA A 837 -5.14 6.83 21.55
N ALA A 838 -6.29 7.48 21.32
CA ALA A 838 -6.49 8.88 21.70
C ALA A 838 -6.45 9.07 23.22
N ILE A 839 -7.09 8.19 23.98
CA ILE A 839 -7.09 8.19 25.45
C ILE A 839 -5.67 8.02 25.99
N SER A 840 -4.93 7.04 25.47
CA SER A 840 -3.56 6.74 25.91
C SER A 840 -2.64 7.92 25.60
N TRP A 841 -2.74 8.49 24.39
CA TRP A 841 -1.97 9.67 24.03
C TRP A 841 -2.19 10.83 25.01
N VAL A 842 -3.44 11.13 25.34
CA VAL A 842 -3.77 12.26 26.21
C VAL A 842 -3.36 12.02 27.67
N LYS A 843 -3.34 10.76 28.13
CA LYS A 843 -2.84 10.39 29.48
C LYS A 843 -1.32 10.45 29.60
N GLU A 844 -0.61 10.00 28.56
CA GLU A 844 0.85 9.82 28.59
C GLU A 844 1.62 11.04 28.07
N ASN A 845 1.05 11.78 27.13
CA ASN A 845 1.73 12.85 26.39
C ASN A 845 1.00 14.20 26.55
N LYS A 846 1.66 15.15 27.24
CA LYS A 846 1.15 16.52 27.46
C LYS A 846 1.50 17.50 26.33
N GLY A 847 1.97 16.98 25.19
CA GLY A 847 2.42 17.78 24.05
C GLY A 847 1.33 18.07 23.02
N ASP A 848 1.70 18.87 22.00
CA ASP A 848 0.86 19.09 20.83
C ASP A 848 0.86 17.84 19.94
N PHE A 849 -0.26 17.11 19.96
CA PHE A 849 -0.47 15.90 19.16
C PHE A 849 -0.18 16.13 17.66
N MET A 850 -0.52 17.31 17.12
CA MET A 850 -0.34 17.59 15.70
C MET A 850 1.11 17.89 15.32
N LYS A 851 2.04 18.08 16.28
CA LYS A 851 3.48 18.30 16.02
C LYS A 851 4.26 17.01 15.74
N GLN A 852 3.68 15.83 15.94
CA GLN A 852 4.34 14.55 15.61
C GLN A 852 4.82 14.54 14.15
N LEU A 853 6.08 14.16 13.91
CA LEU A 853 6.67 14.12 12.57
C LEU A 853 6.43 12.76 11.90
N ASP A 854 6.21 12.78 10.60
CA ASP A 854 6.11 11.54 9.83
C ASP A 854 7.46 10.85 9.71
N ILE A 855 7.62 9.69 10.32
CA ILE A 855 8.85 8.89 10.17
C ILE A 855 8.67 7.94 8.98
N LEU A 856 9.76 7.74 8.23
CA LEU A 856 9.82 6.75 7.16
C LEU A 856 10.95 5.75 7.46
N PRO A 857 10.81 4.47 7.10
CA PRO A 857 11.85 3.48 7.31
C PRO A 857 13.10 3.76 6.46
N GLU A 858 14.29 3.48 6.99
CA GLU A 858 15.57 3.70 6.31
C GLU A 858 15.68 3.05 4.92
N TYR A 859 14.96 1.96 4.69
CA TYR A 859 14.95 1.25 3.42
C TYR A 859 14.12 1.91 2.31
N PHE A 860 13.43 3.02 2.59
CA PHE A 860 12.81 3.86 1.55
C PHE A 860 13.80 4.89 1.02
N ASN A 861 13.79 5.12 -0.30
CA ASN A 861 14.71 6.05 -0.95
C ASN A 861 14.04 7.40 -1.27
N PRO A 862 14.39 8.51 -0.60
CA PRO A 862 13.80 9.86 -0.78
C PRO A 862 13.89 10.45 -2.19
N ASP A 863 14.80 9.96 -3.03
CA ASP A 863 14.90 10.38 -4.42
C ASP A 863 13.82 9.77 -5.31
N ASP A 864 13.15 8.71 -4.87
CA ASP A 864 12.01 8.14 -5.59
C ASP A 864 10.76 9.03 -5.47
N TYR A 865 10.81 10.07 -4.64
CA TYR A 865 9.71 10.97 -4.32
C TYR A 865 9.77 12.24 -5.15
N PRO A 866 8.62 12.80 -5.59
CA PRO A 866 8.59 14.09 -6.26
C PRO A 866 9.19 15.19 -5.36
N GLU A 867 9.69 16.29 -5.91
CA GLU A 867 10.23 17.39 -5.07
C GLU A 867 9.15 18.24 -4.44
N ILE A 868 7.97 18.22 -5.04
CA ILE A 868 6.80 18.94 -4.56
C ILE A 868 5.88 17.95 -3.87
N GLU A 869 5.28 18.38 -2.75
CA GLU A 869 4.26 17.64 -2.02
C GLU A 869 3.17 17.13 -2.98
N ALA A 870 2.70 15.92 -2.75
CA ALA A 870 1.67 15.35 -3.60
C ALA A 870 0.36 16.16 -3.48
N GLU A 871 -0.19 16.58 -4.61
CA GLU A 871 -1.46 17.31 -4.67
C GLU A 871 -2.62 16.42 -4.15
N PRO A 872 -3.59 16.98 -3.41
CA PRO A 872 -4.85 16.28 -3.18
C PRO A 872 -5.50 15.94 -4.52
N GLU A 873 -6.15 14.77 -4.64
CA GLU A 873 -6.74 14.21 -5.86
C GLU A 873 -7.94 15.02 -6.34
N VAL A 874 -7.67 16.22 -6.84
CA VAL A 874 -8.60 17.01 -7.64
C VAL A 874 -8.24 16.74 -9.09
N ILE A 875 -8.70 15.59 -9.58
CA ILE A 875 -8.44 15.04 -10.93
C ILE A 875 -8.30 16.15 -11.98
N PRO A 876 -7.16 16.25 -12.67
CA PRO A 876 -7.03 17.15 -13.82
C PRO A 876 -7.54 16.39 -15.06
N PHE A 877 -8.44 17.03 -15.83
CA PHE A 877 -8.81 16.74 -17.24
C PHE A 877 -10.03 15.86 -17.63
N SER A 878 -10.71 15.10 -16.77
CA SER A 878 -11.92 14.35 -17.22
C SER A 878 -13.20 15.16 -17.35
#